data_AF-A0A3M1G0T0-F1
#
_entry.id   AF-A0A3M1G0T0-F1
#
_cell.length_a   1.000
_cell.length_b   1.000
_cell.length_c   1.000
_cell.angle_alpha   90.00
_cell.angle_beta   90.00
_cell.angle_gamma   90.00
#
_symmetry.space_group_name_H-M   'P 1'
#
loop_
_entity.id
_entity.type
_entity.pdbx_description
1 polymer ?
#
loop_
_entity_poly.entity_id
_entity_poly.type
_entity_poly.pdbx_seq_one_letter_code
_entity_poly.pdbx_strand_id
1 'polypeptide(L)'
;MTLYTHWARRIGGELGMQFAESRGAVVAAMGCVAFAAAALAAPWIAPQDPYDLAALDLHDSRLPPGSASGTGGVFWLGSDVLGRDLLSAILYGLRTSLSVGIASGVLAMAFGTVMGLIAAYRGGRLDAFIMRWVDLQLSFPAILVALILLAVLGKGIDKIVLALVLVQWAFFARTVRAAALAETRKEYMEAARGQALPHMRILFRHLMPNCLTPVIVIATMQIAAAVSLEATLSFLGIGLPITEPSLGLLIANGFQFMLSGEYWISFFPGLALLLLIVSINFVGDRLRQILHPRYQPLPSATTLAFSVPPPAPGAPSRANPLLRVASLHTYFFSRDTVARSVEDVSFTVMPGQVVGVVGESGSGKSVTGRSIMRLIDFPGRIVGGEIRLGERDLLTLDEEAMRQVRGRRAAMIFQDPMMTLNPVMRIGAQMVEAIAAHRKLDRKAARAHAIAMLEKVGIADAAARFGAYPHELSGGMRQRVAIAIALLNEPDLIIADEPTTALDVTIQAQIIAEIQELIASRGISLIWISHDLAVVGALADHVLVMYAGRIVEAGPTAAIIERPLHPYTEALLACLPERAARNAPLRQISGTMPPPTALPAGCVFQARCPKATAQCGAPVALRAVDGNRQVRCIHAGEPTP
;
A
#
# COMPACT_ATOMS: atom_id res chain seq x y z
N MET A 1 -9.60 8.08 -27.76
CA MET A 1 -8.81 7.64 -26.59
C MET A 1 -7.61 8.56 -26.32
N THR A 2 -6.93 9.04 -27.35
CA THR A 2 -5.72 9.88 -27.30
C THR A 2 -5.91 11.33 -26.81
N LEU A 3 -7.10 11.92 -27.00
CA LEU A 3 -7.42 13.28 -26.50
C LEU A 3 -7.73 13.31 -24.99
N TYR A 4 -8.28 12.22 -24.45
CA TYR A 4 -8.73 12.12 -23.06
C TYR A 4 -7.57 11.96 -22.07
N THR A 5 -6.60 11.10 -22.42
CA THR A 5 -5.38 10.88 -21.64
C THR A 5 -4.50 12.14 -21.57
N HIS A 6 -4.57 12.99 -22.60
CA HIS A 6 -3.81 14.23 -22.67
C HIS A 6 -4.35 15.32 -21.73
N TRP A 7 -5.67 15.36 -21.48
CA TRP A 7 -6.31 16.29 -20.55
C TRP A 7 -6.11 15.86 -19.08
N ALA A 8 -6.24 14.57 -18.80
CA ALA A 8 -5.99 13.98 -17.47
C ALA A 8 -4.54 14.20 -16.98
N ARG A 9 -3.55 14.09 -17.88
CA ARG A 9 -2.14 14.40 -17.59
C ARG A 9 -1.88 15.85 -17.19
N ARG A 10 -2.68 16.80 -17.69
CA ARG A 10 -2.42 18.24 -17.53
C ARG A 10 -3.03 18.84 -16.25
N ILE A 11 -4.06 18.21 -15.69
CA ILE A 11 -4.85 18.75 -14.57
C ILE A 11 -4.77 17.87 -13.31
N GLY A 12 -4.57 16.55 -13.42
CA GLY A 12 -4.74 15.61 -12.28
C GLY A 12 -3.55 14.72 -11.90
N GLY A 13 -2.41 14.78 -12.59
CA GLY A 13 -1.26 13.91 -12.31
C GLY A 13 -1.59 12.41 -12.37
N GLU A 14 -0.96 11.59 -11.52
CA GLU A 14 -1.23 10.14 -11.39
C GLU A 14 -2.66 9.82 -10.94
N LEU A 15 -3.23 10.64 -10.05
CA LEU A 15 -4.60 10.51 -9.56
C LEU A 15 -5.62 10.63 -10.70
N GLY A 16 -5.40 11.57 -11.62
CA GLY A 16 -6.25 11.75 -12.81
C GLY A 16 -6.17 10.60 -13.79
N MET A 17 -4.98 9.99 -13.96
CA MET A 17 -4.80 8.81 -14.81
C MET A 17 -5.50 7.59 -14.22
N GLN A 18 -5.32 7.33 -12.93
CA GLN A 18 -6.00 6.24 -12.22
C GLN A 18 -7.52 6.46 -12.25
N PHE A 19 -8.02 7.67 -12.03
CA PHE A 19 -9.45 7.95 -12.15
C PHE A 19 -10.01 7.63 -13.54
N ALA A 20 -9.27 7.94 -14.60
CA ALA A 20 -9.67 7.74 -15.99
C ALA A 20 -9.73 6.26 -16.46
N GLU A 21 -9.18 5.32 -15.69
CA GLU A 21 -9.23 3.88 -16.03
C GLU A 21 -10.64 3.29 -15.95
N SER A 22 -11.54 3.86 -15.14
CA SER A 22 -12.93 3.41 -15.01
C SER A 22 -13.86 4.25 -15.86
N ARG A 23 -14.38 3.66 -16.95
CA ARG A 23 -15.37 4.31 -17.83
C ARG A 23 -16.59 4.79 -17.05
N GLY A 24 -17.09 4.00 -16.11
CA GLY A 24 -18.24 4.35 -15.28
C GLY A 24 -17.96 5.56 -14.38
N ALA A 25 -16.76 5.65 -13.78
CA ALA A 25 -16.38 6.77 -12.94
C ALA A 25 -16.19 8.07 -13.74
N VAL A 26 -15.65 7.99 -14.95
CA VAL A 26 -15.51 9.15 -15.84
C VAL A 26 -16.88 9.69 -16.26
N VAL A 27 -17.81 8.81 -16.63
CA VAL A 27 -19.19 9.19 -16.95
C VAL A 27 -19.87 9.83 -15.74
N ALA A 28 -19.73 9.25 -14.55
CA ALA A 28 -20.27 9.81 -13.31
C ALA A 28 -19.65 11.18 -12.97
N ALA A 29 -18.33 11.36 -13.14
CA ALA A 29 -17.66 12.64 -12.92
C ALA A 29 -18.12 13.71 -13.90
N MET A 30 -18.27 13.37 -15.19
CA MET A 30 -18.87 14.27 -16.17
C MET A 30 -20.31 14.62 -15.79
N GLY A 31 -21.08 13.65 -15.31
CA GLY A 31 -22.44 13.87 -14.79
C GLY A 31 -22.46 14.88 -13.64
N CYS A 32 -21.61 14.69 -12.61
CA CYS A 32 -21.48 15.64 -11.50
C CYS A 32 -21.10 17.05 -11.98
N VAL A 33 -20.14 17.16 -12.90
CA VAL A 33 -19.74 18.46 -13.47
C VAL A 33 -20.88 19.09 -14.26
N ALA A 34 -21.62 18.31 -15.05
CA ALA A 34 -22.77 18.79 -15.81
C ALA A 34 -23.89 19.28 -14.89
N PHE A 35 -24.23 18.53 -13.83
CA PHE A 35 -25.23 18.95 -12.84
C PHE A 35 -24.80 20.21 -12.08
N ALA A 36 -23.53 20.28 -11.66
CA ALA A 36 -23.00 21.47 -10.99
C ALA A 36 -22.99 22.69 -11.92
N ALA A 37 -22.60 22.51 -13.18
CA ALA A 37 -22.64 23.56 -14.19
C ALA A 37 -24.07 24.02 -14.48
N ALA A 38 -25.02 23.09 -14.63
CA ALA A 38 -26.43 23.39 -14.84
C ALA A 38 -27.04 24.14 -13.63
N ALA A 39 -26.71 23.72 -12.41
CA ALA A 39 -27.14 24.36 -11.17
C ALA A 39 -26.58 25.79 -11.02
N LEU A 40 -25.29 26.00 -11.33
CA LEU A 40 -24.68 27.33 -11.31
C LEU A 40 -25.22 28.20 -12.43
N ALA A 41 -25.42 27.62 -13.61
CA ALA A 41 -25.85 28.33 -14.81
C ALA A 41 -27.35 28.65 -14.83
N ALA A 42 -28.14 28.07 -13.92
CA ALA A 42 -29.60 28.16 -13.89
C ALA A 42 -30.14 29.59 -14.12
N PRO A 43 -29.61 30.67 -13.50
CA PRO A 43 -30.11 32.03 -13.75
C PRO A 43 -29.95 32.55 -15.18
N TRP A 44 -29.05 31.96 -15.96
CA TRP A 44 -28.76 32.38 -17.34
C TRP A 44 -29.35 31.45 -18.40
N ILE A 45 -29.56 30.17 -18.06
CA ILE A 45 -30.02 29.15 -19.03
C ILE A 45 -31.48 28.77 -18.84
N ALA A 46 -32.09 29.05 -17.68
CA ALA A 46 -33.48 28.73 -17.43
C ALA A 46 -34.40 29.67 -18.24
N PRO A 47 -35.34 29.12 -19.04
CA PRO A 47 -36.32 29.92 -19.78
C PRO A 47 -37.19 30.82 -18.91
N GLN A 48 -37.43 30.42 -17.66
CA GLN A 48 -38.31 31.11 -16.71
C GLN A 48 -37.64 31.17 -15.33
N ASP A 49 -37.83 32.26 -14.59
CA ASP A 49 -37.47 32.31 -13.17
C ASP A 49 -38.62 31.72 -12.34
N PRO A 50 -38.46 30.52 -11.73
CA PRO A 50 -39.52 29.89 -10.95
C PRO A 50 -39.82 30.60 -9.62
N TYR A 51 -38.99 31.55 -9.19
CA TYR A 51 -39.23 32.37 -8.00
C TYR A 51 -40.14 33.58 -8.30
N ASP A 52 -40.23 34.02 -9.56
CA ASP A 52 -41.08 35.14 -9.95
C ASP A 52 -42.52 34.68 -10.17
N LEU A 53 -43.28 34.64 -9.06
CA LEU A 53 -44.69 34.23 -9.08
C LEU A 53 -45.57 35.15 -9.94
N ALA A 54 -45.15 36.39 -10.21
CA ALA A 54 -45.92 37.32 -11.04
C ALA A 54 -45.79 37.03 -12.53
N ALA A 55 -44.75 36.30 -12.94
CA ALA A 55 -44.51 35.90 -14.33
C ALA A 55 -45.14 34.53 -14.68
N LEU A 56 -45.86 33.89 -13.76
CA LEU A 56 -46.49 32.59 -13.95
C LEU A 56 -47.95 32.75 -14.43
N ASP A 57 -48.34 31.97 -15.43
CA ASP A 57 -49.73 31.89 -15.90
C ASP A 57 -50.35 30.55 -15.48
N LEU A 58 -51.48 30.61 -14.75
CA LEU A 58 -52.24 29.43 -14.32
C LEU A 58 -52.88 28.68 -15.50
N HIS A 59 -53.09 29.36 -16.64
CA HIS A 59 -53.55 28.72 -17.87
C HIS A 59 -52.52 27.76 -18.46
N ASP A 60 -51.24 27.98 -18.15
CA ASP A 60 -50.15 27.10 -18.54
C ASP A 60 -49.95 25.94 -17.54
N SER A 61 -50.88 25.70 -16.62
CA SER A 61 -50.74 24.61 -15.64
C SER A 61 -50.90 23.22 -16.29
N ARG A 62 -50.05 22.28 -15.85
CA ARG A 62 -50.12 20.85 -16.20
C ARG A 62 -50.12 20.57 -17.71
N LEU A 63 -49.37 21.36 -18.48
CA LEU A 63 -49.21 21.11 -19.90
C LEU A 63 -48.19 19.99 -20.15
N PRO A 64 -48.44 19.09 -21.13
CA PRO A 64 -47.54 18.00 -21.46
C PRO A 64 -46.23 18.51 -22.09
N PRO A 65 -45.18 17.68 -22.11
CA PRO A 65 -43.92 18.00 -22.78
C PRO A 65 -44.11 18.40 -24.25
N GLY A 66 -43.47 19.50 -24.66
CA GLY A 66 -43.54 20.06 -26.01
C GLY A 66 -44.72 21.01 -26.27
N SER A 67 -45.52 21.30 -25.25
CA SER A 67 -46.60 22.29 -25.32
C SER A 67 -46.06 23.73 -25.43
N ALA A 68 -46.81 24.59 -26.12
CA ALA A 68 -46.53 26.01 -26.17
C ALA A 68 -47.21 26.73 -25.01
N SER A 69 -46.49 27.66 -24.37
CA SER A 69 -47.00 28.59 -23.38
C SER A 69 -47.92 29.63 -24.03
N GLY A 70 -48.89 30.12 -23.26
CA GLY A 70 -49.69 31.29 -23.61
C GLY A 70 -48.88 32.55 -23.92
N THR A 71 -47.62 32.61 -23.45
CA THR A 71 -46.67 33.72 -23.70
C THR A 71 -45.69 33.47 -24.86
N GLY A 72 -45.79 32.33 -25.55
CA GLY A 72 -45.02 32.00 -26.76
C GLY A 72 -43.76 31.14 -26.57
N GLY A 73 -43.42 30.76 -25.34
CA GLY A 73 -42.35 29.78 -25.04
C GLY A 73 -42.77 28.32 -25.27
N VAL A 74 -41.83 27.38 -25.32
CA VAL A 74 -42.12 25.93 -25.40
C VAL A 74 -41.68 25.22 -24.12
N PHE A 75 -42.60 24.52 -23.47
CA PHE A 75 -42.35 23.71 -22.28
C PHE A 75 -41.77 22.34 -22.67
N TRP A 76 -40.46 22.27 -22.85
CA TRP A 76 -39.76 21.04 -23.31
C TRP A 76 -40.02 19.82 -22.43
N LEU A 77 -40.11 20.01 -21.11
CA LEU A 77 -40.39 18.95 -20.14
C LEU A 77 -41.81 19.02 -19.56
N GLY A 78 -42.66 19.91 -20.12
CA GLY A 78 -43.99 20.22 -19.61
C GLY A 78 -43.96 21.27 -18.50
N SER A 79 -45.13 21.56 -17.95
CA SER A 79 -45.30 22.51 -16.84
C SER A 79 -45.91 21.84 -15.62
N ASP A 80 -45.69 22.46 -14.46
CA ASP A 80 -46.22 22.00 -13.17
C ASP A 80 -47.63 22.56 -12.86
N VAL A 81 -48.14 22.27 -11.67
CA VAL A 81 -49.47 22.70 -11.20
C VAL A 81 -49.58 24.23 -11.06
N LEU A 82 -48.45 24.93 -10.92
CA LEU A 82 -48.38 26.38 -10.80
C LEU A 82 -48.10 27.06 -12.15
N GLY A 83 -48.06 26.31 -13.26
CA GLY A 83 -47.72 26.83 -14.59
C GLY A 83 -46.23 27.13 -14.78
N ARG A 84 -45.35 26.56 -13.94
CA ARG A 84 -43.89 26.73 -14.06
C ARG A 84 -43.34 25.77 -15.11
N ASP A 85 -42.41 26.25 -15.92
CA ASP A 85 -41.59 25.42 -16.80
C ASP A 85 -40.79 24.39 -15.98
N LEU A 86 -41.03 23.11 -16.23
CA LEU A 86 -40.44 22.03 -15.44
C LEU A 86 -38.92 21.96 -15.63
N LEU A 87 -38.40 22.35 -16.79
CA LEU A 87 -36.95 22.43 -17.03
C LEU A 87 -36.31 23.50 -16.13
N SER A 88 -36.86 24.71 -16.11
CA SER A 88 -36.44 25.80 -15.23
C SER A 88 -36.53 25.38 -13.76
N ALA A 89 -37.65 24.77 -13.35
CA ALA A 89 -37.85 24.29 -11.99
C ALA A 89 -36.80 23.24 -11.58
N ILE A 90 -36.46 22.29 -12.47
CA ILE A 90 -35.42 21.27 -12.21
C ILE A 90 -34.04 21.90 -12.07
N LEU A 91 -33.67 22.89 -12.90
CA LEU A 91 -32.37 23.56 -12.84
C LEU A 91 -32.17 24.31 -11.51
N TYR A 92 -33.19 25.05 -11.08
CA TYR A 92 -33.17 25.71 -9.77
C TYR A 92 -33.28 24.71 -8.61
N GLY A 93 -34.05 23.64 -8.77
CA GLY A 93 -34.13 22.55 -7.80
C GLY A 93 -32.79 21.86 -7.58
N LEU A 94 -32.04 21.59 -8.66
CA LEU A 94 -30.67 21.06 -8.61
C LEU A 94 -29.75 21.99 -7.82
N ARG A 95 -29.85 23.31 -8.05
CA ARG A 95 -29.08 24.32 -7.31
C ARG A 95 -29.38 24.28 -5.81
N THR A 96 -30.65 24.26 -5.42
CA THR A 96 -31.06 24.18 -4.02
C THR A 96 -30.54 22.90 -3.36
N SER A 97 -30.88 21.72 -3.91
CA SER A 97 -30.51 20.44 -3.34
C SER A 97 -28.99 20.23 -3.27
N LEU A 98 -28.24 20.63 -4.31
CA LEU A 98 -26.78 20.52 -4.32
C LEU A 98 -26.12 21.48 -3.31
N SER A 99 -26.62 22.71 -3.18
CA SER A 99 -26.08 23.68 -2.22
C SER A 99 -26.29 23.22 -0.77
N VAL A 100 -27.48 22.71 -0.44
CA VAL A 100 -27.80 22.15 0.88
C VAL A 100 -26.95 20.92 1.17
N GLY A 101 -26.83 20.01 0.20
CA GLY A 101 -26.03 18.79 0.34
C GLY A 101 -24.54 19.05 0.57
N ILE A 102 -23.93 19.94 -0.23
CA ILE A 102 -22.52 20.30 -0.10
C ILE A 102 -22.29 21.08 1.20
N ALA A 103 -23.10 22.10 1.51
CA ALA A 103 -22.92 22.92 2.71
C ALA A 103 -23.03 22.08 3.98
N SER A 104 -24.08 21.25 4.09
CA SER A 104 -24.26 20.38 5.26
C SER A 104 -23.17 19.31 5.34
N GLY A 105 -22.78 18.68 4.23
CA GLY A 105 -21.71 17.68 4.20
C GLY A 105 -20.36 18.23 4.65
N VAL A 106 -19.96 19.42 4.16
CA VAL A 106 -18.69 20.06 4.53
C VAL A 106 -18.67 20.49 6.00
N LEU A 107 -19.76 21.10 6.48
CA LEU A 107 -19.87 21.53 7.88
C LEU A 107 -19.90 20.33 8.84
N ALA A 108 -20.66 19.27 8.50
CA ALA A 108 -20.69 18.03 9.27
C ALA A 108 -19.32 17.34 9.29
N MET A 109 -18.61 17.32 8.16
CA MET A 109 -17.26 16.79 8.05
C MET A 109 -16.29 17.55 8.97
N ALA A 110 -16.31 18.88 8.92
CA ALA A 110 -15.44 19.71 9.75
C ALA A 110 -15.69 19.47 11.24
N PHE A 111 -16.95 19.56 11.68
CA PHE A 111 -17.32 19.37 13.08
C PHE A 111 -17.05 17.94 13.56
N GLY A 112 -17.50 16.94 12.79
CA GLY A 112 -17.30 15.53 13.13
C GLY A 112 -15.83 15.12 13.15
N THR A 113 -15.00 15.64 12.24
CA THR A 113 -13.54 15.37 12.25
C THR A 113 -12.87 15.91 13.51
N VAL A 114 -13.20 17.14 13.91
CA VAL A 114 -12.67 17.72 15.15
C VAL A 114 -13.09 16.87 16.36
N MET A 115 -14.37 16.51 16.46
CA MET A 115 -14.88 15.69 17.57
C MET A 115 -14.27 14.29 17.62
N GLY A 116 -14.14 13.63 16.46
CA GLY A 116 -13.54 12.29 16.35
C GLY A 116 -12.05 12.27 16.71
N LEU A 117 -11.28 13.27 16.27
CA LEU A 117 -9.88 13.43 16.63
C LEU A 117 -9.70 13.68 18.13
N ILE A 118 -10.52 14.57 18.71
CA ILE A 118 -10.48 14.87 20.16
C ILE A 118 -10.79 13.60 20.96
N ALA A 119 -11.83 12.85 20.57
CA ALA A 119 -12.22 11.60 21.22
C ALA A 119 -11.06 10.58 21.20
N ALA A 120 -10.49 10.31 20.02
CA ALA A 120 -9.39 9.35 19.88
C ALA A 120 -8.10 9.78 20.60
N TYR A 121 -7.78 11.08 20.59
CA TYR A 121 -6.53 11.59 21.15
C TYR A 121 -6.55 11.65 22.68
N ARG A 122 -7.65 12.13 23.29
CA ARG A 122 -7.77 12.23 24.75
C ARG A 122 -8.14 10.90 25.40
N GLY A 123 -8.88 10.04 24.69
CA GLY A 123 -9.32 8.75 25.22
C GLY A 123 -10.18 8.88 26.49
N GLY A 124 -10.28 7.77 27.23
CA GLY A 124 -10.88 7.71 28.57
C GLY A 124 -12.36 8.13 28.60
N ARG A 125 -12.74 8.93 29.61
CA ARG A 125 -14.13 9.35 29.85
C ARG A 125 -14.69 10.24 28.73
N LEU A 126 -13.84 11.08 28.12
CA LEU A 126 -14.29 11.97 27.05
C LEU A 126 -14.64 11.20 25.79
N ASP A 127 -13.80 10.24 25.40
CA ASP A 127 -14.08 9.33 24.30
C ASP A 127 -15.38 8.56 24.52
N ALA A 128 -15.54 7.97 25.72
CA ALA A 128 -16.76 7.24 26.08
C ALA A 128 -18.01 8.13 26.02
N PHE A 129 -17.94 9.38 26.49
CA PHE A 129 -19.06 10.31 26.44
C PHE A 129 -19.43 10.67 24.99
N ILE A 130 -18.46 11.09 24.17
CA ILE A 130 -18.72 11.47 22.77
C ILE A 130 -19.25 10.26 21.99
N MET A 131 -18.64 9.08 22.16
CA MET A 131 -19.10 7.88 21.46
C MET A 131 -20.47 7.42 21.91
N ARG A 132 -20.83 7.56 23.19
CA ARG A 132 -22.17 7.21 23.65
C ARG A 132 -23.24 8.10 23.05
N TRP A 133 -22.96 9.39 22.86
CA TRP A 133 -23.84 10.30 22.12
C TRP A 133 -23.93 9.93 20.63
N VAL A 134 -22.79 9.65 19.99
CA VAL A 134 -22.74 9.20 18.59
C VAL A 134 -23.52 7.89 18.40
N ASP A 135 -23.36 6.93 19.29
CA ASP A 135 -24.03 5.62 19.24
C ASP A 135 -25.52 5.76 19.50
N LEU A 136 -25.91 6.60 20.48
CA LEU A 136 -27.31 6.94 20.73
C LEU A 136 -27.94 7.56 19.49
N GLN A 137 -27.32 8.58 18.90
CA GLN A 137 -27.85 9.25 17.71
C GLN A 137 -27.97 8.29 16.51
N LEU A 138 -26.94 7.48 16.25
CA LEU A 138 -26.91 6.55 15.13
C LEU A 138 -27.81 5.32 15.34
N SER A 139 -28.37 5.15 16.54
CA SER A 139 -29.42 4.15 16.79
C SER A 139 -30.79 4.59 16.27
N PHE A 140 -31.00 5.89 16.02
CA PHE A 140 -32.23 6.42 15.44
C PHE A 140 -32.09 6.59 13.92
N PRO A 141 -33.16 6.32 13.14
CA PRO A 141 -33.21 6.68 11.73
C PRO A 141 -32.96 8.18 11.51
N ALA A 142 -32.02 8.51 10.63
CA ALA A 142 -31.60 9.88 10.33
C ALA A 142 -32.78 10.83 9.99
N ILE A 143 -33.78 10.31 9.27
CA ILE A 143 -34.98 11.04 8.91
C ILE A 143 -35.81 11.47 10.13
N LEU A 144 -35.96 10.61 11.14
CA LEU A 144 -36.75 10.94 12.33
C LEU A 144 -36.07 12.05 13.14
N VAL A 145 -34.75 11.98 13.28
CA VAL A 145 -33.98 13.03 13.97
C VAL A 145 -34.08 14.35 13.20
N ALA A 146 -33.94 14.32 11.87
CA ALA A 146 -34.07 15.51 11.04
C ALA A 146 -35.47 16.14 11.11
N LEU A 147 -36.53 15.32 11.11
CA LEU A 147 -37.92 15.78 11.24
C LEU A 147 -38.17 16.49 12.58
N ILE A 148 -37.71 15.90 13.69
CA ILE A 148 -37.85 16.50 15.03
C ILE A 148 -37.10 17.83 15.09
N LEU A 149 -35.87 17.87 14.56
CA LEU A 149 -35.08 19.09 14.52
C LEU A 149 -35.76 20.19 13.69
N LEU A 150 -36.27 19.88 12.50
CA LEU A 150 -36.96 20.84 11.64
C LEU A 150 -38.31 21.30 12.20
N ALA A 151 -39.03 20.43 12.92
CA ALA A 151 -40.25 20.82 13.61
C ALA A 151 -39.99 21.93 14.65
N VAL A 152 -38.80 21.95 15.26
CA VAL A 152 -38.37 22.97 16.22
C VAL A 152 -37.72 24.19 15.53
N LEU A 153 -36.87 23.95 14.53
CA LEU A 153 -36.09 24.98 13.85
C LEU A 153 -36.90 25.83 12.86
N GLY A 154 -38.04 25.32 12.37
CA GLY A 154 -38.87 25.96 11.36
C GLY A 154 -38.42 25.67 9.92
N LYS A 155 -38.95 26.45 8.98
CA LYS A 155 -38.65 26.32 7.53
C LYS A 155 -37.54 27.28 7.10
N GLY A 156 -36.67 26.83 6.20
CA GLY A 156 -35.58 27.61 5.60
C GLY A 156 -34.38 26.75 5.23
N ILE A 157 -33.62 27.18 4.21
CA ILE A 157 -32.39 26.52 3.76
C ILE A 157 -31.37 26.41 4.91
N ASP A 158 -31.18 27.49 5.68
CA ASP A 158 -30.27 27.53 6.83
C ASP A 158 -30.66 26.50 7.91
N LYS A 159 -31.97 26.35 8.16
CA LYS A 159 -32.52 25.40 9.13
C LYS A 159 -32.29 23.96 8.71
N ILE A 160 -32.51 23.65 7.43
CA ILE A 160 -32.22 22.31 6.88
C ILE A 160 -30.73 22.02 6.96
N VAL A 161 -29.86 22.95 6.54
CA VAL A 161 -28.42 22.75 6.62
C VAL A 161 -27.99 22.45 8.06
N LEU A 162 -28.48 23.21 9.04
CA LEU A 162 -28.19 22.97 10.45
C LEU A 162 -28.70 21.61 10.94
N ALA A 163 -29.94 21.23 10.60
CA ALA A 163 -30.51 19.94 10.96
C ALA A 163 -29.70 18.77 10.37
N LEU A 164 -29.31 18.87 9.10
CA LEU A 164 -28.49 17.86 8.42
C LEU A 164 -27.07 17.76 9.02
N VAL A 165 -26.46 18.89 9.41
CA VAL A 165 -25.17 18.90 10.12
C VAL A 165 -25.27 18.13 11.44
N LEU A 166 -26.31 18.42 12.23
CA LEU A 166 -26.57 17.75 13.52
C LEU A 166 -26.87 16.27 13.36
N VAL A 167 -27.39 15.83 12.21
CA VAL A 167 -27.65 14.41 11.93
C VAL A 167 -26.38 13.69 11.43
N GLN A 168 -25.58 14.33 10.58
CA GLN A 168 -24.49 13.66 9.86
C GLN A 168 -23.14 13.69 10.57
N TRP A 169 -22.88 14.65 11.47
CA TRP A 169 -21.57 14.77 12.12
C TRP A 169 -21.12 13.48 12.84
N ALA A 170 -22.08 12.70 13.35
CA ALA A 170 -21.84 11.45 14.05
C ALA A 170 -21.12 10.40 13.18
N PHE A 171 -21.45 10.33 11.87
CA PHE A 171 -20.78 9.44 10.92
C PHE A 171 -19.31 9.81 10.74
N PHE A 172 -19.01 11.10 10.60
CA PHE A 172 -17.64 11.59 10.51
C PHE A 172 -16.87 11.36 11.81
N ALA A 173 -17.46 11.70 12.96
CA ALA A 173 -16.82 11.52 14.27
C ALA A 173 -16.45 10.06 14.54
N ARG A 174 -17.35 9.11 14.25
CA ARG A 174 -17.09 7.67 14.40
C ARG A 174 -15.96 7.19 13.51
N THR A 175 -15.99 7.53 12.22
CA THR A 175 -15.00 7.10 11.23
C THR A 175 -13.61 7.69 11.52
N VAL A 176 -13.57 8.99 11.81
CA VAL A 176 -12.32 9.70 12.14
C VAL A 176 -11.71 9.13 13.41
N ARG A 177 -12.53 8.87 14.44
CA ARG A 177 -12.04 8.23 15.68
C ARG A 177 -11.41 6.86 15.37
N ALA A 178 -12.09 6.03 14.59
CA ALA A 178 -11.59 4.70 14.25
C ALA A 178 -10.22 4.75 13.54
N ALA A 179 -10.05 5.66 12.58
CA ALA A 179 -8.78 5.89 11.90
C ALA A 179 -7.71 6.46 12.86
N ALA A 180 -8.09 7.44 13.68
CA ALA A 180 -7.19 8.12 14.61
C ALA A 180 -6.69 7.19 15.73
N LEU A 181 -7.50 6.24 16.20
CA LEU A 181 -7.10 5.25 17.20
C LEU A 181 -5.97 4.32 16.72
N ALA A 182 -5.92 4.03 15.41
CA ALA A 182 -4.83 3.27 14.82
C ALA A 182 -3.53 4.10 14.78
N GLU A 183 -3.64 5.39 14.48
CA GLU A 183 -2.48 6.29 14.46
C GLU A 183 -1.95 6.66 15.84
N THR A 184 -2.82 6.85 16.84
CA THR A 184 -2.38 7.28 18.18
C THR A 184 -1.51 6.25 18.90
N ARG A 185 -1.48 4.99 18.42
CA ARG A 185 -0.65 3.89 18.95
C ARG A 185 0.71 3.77 18.27
N LYS A 186 1.00 4.58 17.25
CA LYS A 186 2.30 4.52 16.56
C LYS A 186 3.36 5.31 17.30
N GLU A 187 4.60 4.84 17.21
CA GLU A 187 5.77 5.39 17.92
C GLU A 187 5.99 6.89 17.66
N TYR A 188 5.63 7.40 16.47
CA TYR A 188 5.77 8.84 16.17
C TYR A 188 4.83 9.72 17.02
N MET A 189 3.68 9.19 17.45
CA MET A 189 2.76 9.90 18.34
C MET A 189 3.29 9.93 19.76
N GLU A 190 3.99 8.89 20.19
CA GLU A 190 4.71 8.87 21.47
C GLU A 190 5.86 9.87 21.46
N ALA A 191 6.64 9.92 20.37
CA ALA A 191 7.70 10.91 20.18
C ALA A 191 7.16 12.35 20.19
N ALA A 192 6.03 12.62 19.52
CA ALA A 192 5.41 13.94 19.50
C ALA A 192 4.90 14.37 20.90
N ARG A 193 4.41 13.43 21.70
CA ARG A 193 4.02 13.67 23.11
C ARG A 193 5.25 13.93 23.99
N GLY A 194 6.34 13.19 23.78
CA GLY A 194 7.60 13.36 24.50
C GLY A 194 8.27 14.72 24.30
N GLN A 195 7.99 15.40 23.18
CA GLN A 195 8.48 16.76 22.89
C GLN A 195 7.65 17.88 23.53
N ALA A 196 6.64 17.56 24.35
CA ALA A 196 5.77 18.53 25.01
C ALA A 196 5.09 19.55 24.07
N LEU A 197 4.83 19.15 22.81
CA LEU A 197 4.11 19.99 21.86
C LEU A 197 2.66 20.24 22.33
N PRO A 198 2.08 21.42 22.04
CA PRO A 198 0.71 21.70 22.41
C PRO A 198 -0.25 20.70 21.75
N HIS A 199 -1.24 20.20 22.50
CA HIS A 199 -2.15 19.15 22.06
C HIS A 199 -2.84 19.46 20.72
N MET A 200 -3.20 20.71 20.47
CA MET A 200 -3.80 21.13 19.19
C MET A 200 -2.84 20.98 18.02
N ARG A 201 -1.54 21.24 18.22
CA ARG A 201 -0.53 21.03 17.18
C ARG A 201 -0.35 19.55 16.89
N ILE A 202 -0.36 18.69 17.91
CA ILE A 202 -0.32 17.23 17.73
C ILE A 202 -1.55 16.77 16.94
N LEU A 203 -2.74 17.26 17.31
CA LEU A 203 -3.99 16.90 16.65
C LEU A 203 -4.01 17.29 15.16
N PHE A 204 -3.77 18.56 14.85
CA PHE A 204 -3.94 19.09 13.49
C PHE A 204 -2.74 18.87 12.57
N ARG A 205 -1.52 18.77 13.12
CA ARG A 205 -0.31 18.63 12.30
C ARG A 205 0.20 17.19 12.18
N HIS A 206 -0.07 16.33 13.17
CA HIS A 206 0.46 14.97 13.19
C HIS A 206 -0.63 13.90 13.05
N LEU A 207 -1.81 14.10 13.67
CA LEU A 207 -2.88 13.10 13.63
C LEU A 207 -3.82 13.30 12.44
N MET A 208 -4.36 14.51 12.24
CA MET A 208 -5.34 14.82 11.21
C MET A 208 -4.90 14.43 9.79
N PRO A 209 -3.69 14.79 9.30
CA PRO A 209 -3.30 14.49 7.92
C PRO A 209 -3.28 12.98 7.61
N ASN A 210 -2.93 12.17 8.61
CA ASN A 210 -2.89 10.71 8.49
C ASN A 210 -4.27 10.05 8.57
N CYS A 211 -5.31 10.82 8.92
CA CYS A 211 -6.71 10.38 8.95
C CYS A 211 -7.56 10.99 7.82
N LEU A 212 -7.03 11.87 6.96
CA LEU A 212 -7.81 12.57 5.94
C LEU A 212 -8.37 11.65 4.86
N THR A 213 -7.65 10.58 4.51
CA THR A 213 -8.02 9.66 3.43
C THR A 213 -9.42 9.05 3.62
N PRO A 214 -9.74 8.37 4.74
CA PRO A 214 -11.10 7.86 4.97
C PRO A 214 -12.14 8.99 5.13
N VAL A 215 -11.75 10.19 5.56
CA VAL A 215 -12.64 11.35 5.71
C VAL A 215 -13.12 11.87 4.36
N ILE A 216 -12.21 11.98 3.40
CA ILE A 216 -12.52 12.44 2.04
C ILE A 216 -13.49 11.46 1.36
N VAL A 217 -13.26 10.16 1.52
CA VAL A 217 -14.12 9.11 0.97
C VAL A 217 -15.52 9.19 1.57
N ILE A 218 -15.64 9.20 2.90
CA ILE A 218 -16.96 9.25 3.55
C ILE A 218 -17.70 10.57 3.25
N ALA A 219 -16.98 11.67 3.05
CA ALA A 219 -17.58 12.95 2.69
C ALA A 219 -18.39 12.87 1.39
N THR A 220 -17.88 12.19 0.37
CA THR A 220 -18.62 12.03 -0.90
C THR A 220 -19.93 11.26 -0.73
N MET A 221 -19.94 10.20 0.07
CA MET A 221 -21.16 9.43 0.38
C MET A 221 -22.14 10.23 1.23
N GLN A 222 -21.63 11.00 2.20
CA GLN A 222 -22.47 11.81 3.08
C GLN A 222 -23.09 13.02 2.35
N ILE A 223 -22.40 13.61 1.37
CA ILE A 223 -23.01 14.65 0.51
C ILE A 223 -24.20 14.06 -0.27
N ALA A 224 -24.07 12.86 -0.85
CA ALA A 224 -25.19 12.20 -1.52
C ALA A 224 -26.33 11.86 -0.55
N ALA A 225 -26.00 11.38 0.65
CA ALA A 225 -26.98 11.12 1.70
C ALA A 225 -27.70 12.41 2.16
N ALA A 226 -26.99 13.54 2.23
CA ALA A 226 -27.54 14.84 2.57
C ALA A 226 -28.56 15.32 1.52
N VAL A 227 -28.21 15.21 0.22
CA VAL A 227 -29.12 15.51 -0.89
C VAL A 227 -30.36 14.63 -0.84
N SER A 228 -30.19 13.33 -0.61
CA SER A 228 -31.30 12.39 -0.50
C SER A 228 -32.21 12.70 0.70
N LEU A 229 -31.62 13.03 1.85
CA LEU A 229 -32.36 13.36 3.06
C LEU A 229 -33.10 14.69 2.94
N GLU A 230 -32.47 15.72 2.36
CA GLU A 230 -33.13 16.98 2.01
C GLU A 230 -34.32 16.73 1.09
N ALA A 231 -34.13 16.02 -0.01
CA ALA A 231 -35.21 15.73 -0.95
C ALA A 231 -36.35 14.94 -0.29
N THR A 232 -36.04 14.01 0.61
CA THR A 232 -37.06 13.25 1.34
C THR A 232 -37.84 14.13 2.31
N LEU A 233 -37.17 15.03 3.03
CA LEU A 233 -37.83 15.98 3.95
C LEU A 233 -38.71 16.98 3.19
N SER A 234 -38.18 17.54 2.10
CA SER A 234 -38.89 18.43 1.19
C SER A 234 -40.09 17.73 0.55
N PHE A 235 -39.97 16.45 0.18
CA PHE A 235 -41.08 15.64 -0.32
C PHE A 235 -42.20 15.49 0.73
N LEU A 236 -41.83 15.40 2.01
CA LEU A 236 -42.78 15.35 3.13
C LEU A 236 -43.37 16.72 3.49
N GLY A 237 -43.03 17.78 2.75
CA GLY A 237 -43.50 19.15 2.99
C GLY A 237 -42.81 19.85 4.17
N ILE A 238 -41.69 19.31 4.64
CA ILE A 238 -40.96 19.77 5.83
C ILE A 238 -39.59 20.31 5.41
N GLY A 239 -39.23 21.48 5.92
CA GLY A 239 -37.92 22.10 5.68
C GLY A 239 -37.97 23.32 4.77
N LEU A 240 -38.43 23.20 3.52
CA LEU A 240 -38.47 24.34 2.59
C LEU A 240 -39.87 24.93 2.45
N PRO A 241 -39.99 26.25 2.22
CA PRO A 241 -41.24 26.86 1.82
C PRO A 241 -41.63 26.42 0.40
N ILE A 242 -42.93 26.41 0.11
CA ILE A 242 -43.48 25.94 -1.20
C ILE A 242 -43.00 26.83 -2.38
N THR A 243 -42.56 28.04 -2.06
CA THR A 243 -42.02 29.02 -3.01
C THR A 243 -40.61 28.69 -3.47
N GLU A 244 -39.88 27.83 -2.77
CA GLU A 244 -38.50 27.46 -3.14
C GLU A 244 -38.49 26.11 -3.87
N PRO A 245 -38.10 26.06 -5.15
CA PRO A 245 -37.98 24.79 -5.87
C PRO A 245 -36.81 23.99 -5.29
N SER A 246 -37.12 22.78 -4.83
CA SER A 246 -36.17 21.70 -4.58
C SER A 246 -36.63 20.45 -5.31
N LEU A 247 -35.71 19.54 -5.63
CA LEU A 247 -36.07 18.32 -6.34
C LEU A 247 -37.11 17.49 -5.57
N GLY A 248 -36.99 17.41 -4.24
CA GLY A 248 -37.94 16.73 -3.38
C GLY A 248 -39.36 17.32 -3.44
N LEU A 249 -39.45 18.65 -3.39
CA LEU A 249 -40.73 19.36 -3.45
C LEU A 249 -41.40 19.21 -4.82
N LEU A 250 -40.61 19.28 -5.90
CA LEU A 250 -41.12 19.07 -7.26
C LEU A 250 -41.70 17.66 -7.43
N ILE A 251 -41.04 16.64 -6.88
CA ILE A 251 -41.53 15.27 -6.89
C ILE A 251 -42.85 15.16 -6.11
N ALA A 252 -42.95 15.81 -4.93
CA ALA A 252 -44.15 15.78 -4.10
C ALA A 252 -45.35 16.45 -4.79
N ASN A 253 -45.14 17.59 -5.44
CA ASN A 253 -46.19 18.31 -6.17
C ASN A 253 -46.80 17.46 -7.28
N GLY A 254 -46.00 16.65 -7.99
CA GLY A 254 -46.50 15.77 -9.04
C GLY A 254 -47.04 14.42 -8.56
N PHE A 255 -46.77 14.02 -7.31
CA PHE A 255 -47.00 12.64 -6.86
C PHE A 255 -48.49 12.25 -6.94
N GLN A 256 -49.38 13.20 -6.64
CA GLN A 256 -50.83 13.00 -6.72
C GLN A 256 -51.33 12.83 -8.17
N PHE A 257 -50.58 13.31 -9.16
CA PHE A 257 -50.97 13.32 -10.57
C PHE A 257 -50.39 12.14 -11.37
N MET A 258 -49.55 11.32 -10.73
CA MET A 258 -48.88 10.19 -11.37
C MET A 258 -49.86 9.16 -11.96
N LEU A 259 -50.99 8.94 -11.30
CA LEU A 259 -52.04 8.01 -11.75
C LEU A 259 -53.03 8.65 -12.73
N SER A 260 -52.99 9.98 -12.89
CA SER A 260 -53.92 10.76 -13.72
C SER A 260 -53.42 10.96 -15.15
N GLY A 261 -52.29 10.35 -15.54
CA GLY A 261 -51.69 10.49 -16.86
C GLY A 261 -50.70 11.66 -16.99
N GLU A 262 -50.56 12.49 -15.95
CA GLU A 262 -49.65 13.65 -15.91
C GLU A 262 -48.29 13.28 -15.27
N TYR A 263 -47.71 12.17 -15.73
CA TYR A 263 -46.54 11.56 -15.09
C TYR A 263 -45.27 12.44 -15.15
N TRP A 264 -45.15 13.34 -16.12
CA TRP A 264 -43.96 14.16 -16.34
C TRP A 264 -43.62 15.04 -15.14
N ILE A 265 -44.63 15.50 -14.40
CA ILE A 265 -44.51 16.43 -13.27
C ILE A 265 -43.61 15.84 -12.16
N SER A 266 -43.74 14.55 -11.83
CA SER A 266 -42.84 13.87 -10.87
C SER A 266 -41.69 13.11 -11.53
N PHE A 267 -41.88 12.60 -12.74
CA PHE A 267 -40.92 11.70 -13.37
C PHE A 267 -39.59 12.40 -13.68
N PHE A 268 -39.61 13.58 -14.30
CA PHE A 268 -38.36 14.27 -14.68
C PHE A 268 -37.57 14.79 -13.47
N PRO A 269 -38.19 15.42 -12.45
CA PRO A 269 -37.48 15.77 -11.21
C PRO A 269 -36.92 14.54 -10.48
N GLY A 270 -37.68 13.43 -10.45
CA GLY A 270 -37.23 12.17 -9.87
C GLY A 270 -36.02 11.57 -10.60
N LEU A 271 -36.03 11.60 -11.94
CA LEU A 271 -34.91 11.15 -12.76
C LEU A 271 -33.67 12.03 -12.55
N ALA A 272 -33.84 13.35 -12.47
CA ALA A 272 -32.76 14.29 -12.19
C ALA A 272 -32.12 14.02 -10.82
N LEU A 273 -32.94 13.80 -9.77
CA LEU A 273 -32.47 13.45 -8.44
C LEU A 273 -31.71 12.12 -8.43
N LEU A 274 -32.25 11.09 -9.09
CA LEU A 274 -31.61 9.77 -9.20
C LEU A 274 -30.25 9.87 -9.88
N LEU A 275 -30.18 10.52 -11.04
CA LEU A 275 -28.94 10.69 -11.80
C LEU A 275 -27.90 11.49 -11.02
N LEU A 276 -28.32 12.52 -10.27
CA LEU A 276 -27.43 13.28 -9.39
C LEU A 276 -26.83 12.39 -8.30
N ILE A 277 -27.66 11.66 -7.55
CA ILE A 277 -27.23 10.79 -6.46
C ILE A 277 -26.30 9.68 -6.96
N VAL A 278 -26.66 9.04 -8.07
CA VAL A 278 -25.83 8.00 -8.71
C VAL A 278 -24.48 8.59 -9.13
N SER A 279 -24.47 9.76 -9.77
CA SER A 279 -23.22 10.42 -10.19
C SER A 279 -22.29 10.69 -9.00
N ILE A 280 -22.82 11.25 -7.90
CA ILE A 280 -22.02 11.55 -6.70
C ILE A 280 -21.46 10.27 -6.07
N ASN A 281 -22.29 9.22 -5.92
CA ASN A 281 -21.88 7.96 -5.30
C ASN A 281 -20.81 7.22 -6.12
N PHE A 282 -20.94 7.16 -7.44
CA PHE A 282 -19.94 6.52 -8.31
C PHE A 282 -18.60 7.25 -8.28
N VAL A 283 -18.60 8.58 -8.20
CA VAL A 283 -17.38 9.38 -8.00
C VAL A 283 -16.73 9.03 -6.66
N GLY A 284 -17.54 8.95 -5.59
CA GLY A 284 -17.07 8.57 -4.26
C GLY A 284 -16.47 7.16 -4.19
N ASP A 285 -17.12 6.19 -4.82
CA ASP A 285 -16.63 4.80 -4.90
C ASP A 285 -15.32 4.70 -5.68
N ARG A 286 -15.14 5.47 -6.76
CA ARG A 286 -13.86 5.49 -7.47
C ARG A 286 -12.77 6.17 -6.63
N LEU A 287 -13.10 7.27 -5.96
CA LEU A 287 -12.18 7.95 -5.06
C LEU A 287 -11.72 7.02 -3.93
N ARG A 288 -12.62 6.19 -3.39
CA ARG A 288 -12.30 5.13 -2.41
C ARG A 288 -11.28 4.13 -2.95
N GLN A 289 -11.46 3.65 -4.18
CA GLN A 289 -10.55 2.66 -4.78
C GLN A 289 -9.14 3.23 -5.00
N ILE A 290 -9.04 4.49 -5.44
CA ILE A 290 -7.76 5.17 -5.69
C ILE A 290 -7.03 5.47 -4.38
N LEU A 291 -7.77 5.90 -3.37
CA LEU A 291 -7.22 6.29 -2.07
C LEU A 291 -6.89 5.10 -1.15
N HIS A 292 -7.34 3.88 -1.47
CA HIS A 292 -7.02 2.66 -0.73
C HIS A 292 -6.06 1.74 -1.51
N PRO A 293 -4.79 1.58 -1.09
CA PRO A 293 -3.80 0.72 -1.75
C PRO A 293 -4.08 -0.80 -1.74
N ARG A 294 -5.23 -1.26 -1.25
CA ARG A 294 -5.55 -2.69 -1.08
C ARG A 294 -6.52 -3.26 -2.12
N TYR A 295 -6.99 -2.46 -3.08
CA TYR A 295 -7.93 -2.89 -4.12
C TYR A 295 -7.41 -2.54 -5.52
N GLN A 296 -6.28 -3.14 -5.92
CA GLN A 296 -6.04 -3.37 -7.34
C GLN A 296 -6.62 -4.74 -7.70
N PRO A 297 -7.54 -4.84 -8.68
CA PRO A 297 -8.01 -6.14 -9.14
C PRO A 297 -6.83 -6.93 -9.71
N LEU A 298 -6.70 -8.16 -9.24
CA LEU A 298 -5.71 -9.14 -9.69
C LEU A 298 -5.74 -9.27 -11.24
N PRO A 299 -4.59 -9.34 -11.92
CA PRO A 299 -4.53 -10.06 -13.17
C PRO A 299 -5.00 -11.50 -12.90
N SER A 300 -5.85 -12.04 -13.76
CA SER A 300 -6.39 -13.40 -13.65
C SER A 300 -5.26 -14.39 -13.32
N ALA A 301 -5.47 -15.21 -12.29
CA ALA A 301 -4.53 -16.20 -11.75
C ALA A 301 -4.21 -17.37 -12.72
N THR A 302 -4.22 -17.13 -14.02
CA THR A 302 -4.06 -18.14 -15.08
C THR A 302 -2.83 -17.88 -15.95
N THR A 303 -2.04 -16.84 -15.66
CA THR A 303 -0.84 -16.51 -16.46
C THR A 303 0.27 -15.84 -15.64
N LEU A 304 0.52 -16.30 -14.41
CA LEU A 304 1.86 -16.15 -13.81
C LEU A 304 2.71 -17.38 -14.18
N ALA A 305 2.81 -17.65 -15.48
CA ALA A 305 4.00 -18.32 -15.99
C ALA A 305 5.07 -17.24 -16.03
N PHE A 306 5.95 -17.23 -15.03
CA PHE A 306 7.20 -16.50 -15.14
C PHE A 306 7.95 -17.07 -16.36
N SER A 307 7.84 -16.41 -17.52
CA SER A 307 8.81 -16.60 -18.59
C SER A 307 10.08 -15.88 -18.15
N VAL A 308 10.87 -16.54 -17.32
CA VAL A 308 12.25 -16.16 -17.04
C VAL A 308 12.97 -16.19 -18.39
N PRO A 309 13.51 -15.06 -18.88
CA PRO A 309 14.39 -15.12 -20.04
C PRO A 309 15.56 -16.05 -19.69
N PRO A 310 15.89 -17.04 -20.54
CA PRO A 310 16.98 -17.96 -20.25
C PRO A 310 18.25 -17.16 -19.93
N PRO A 311 19.06 -17.60 -18.94
CA PRO A 311 20.32 -16.94 -18.63
C PRO A 311 21.14 -16.83 -19.91
N ALA A 312 21.63 -15.61 -20.21
CA ALA A 312 22.41 -15.36 -21.40
C ALA A 312 23.59 -16.35 -21.47
N PRO A 313 23.75 -17.12 -22.55
CA PRO A 313 24.84 -18.08 -22.65
C PRO A 313 26.15 -17.32 -22.87
N GLY A 314 27.06 -17.42 -21.89
CA GLY A 314 28.45 -17.02 -22.03
C GLY A 314 28.83 -15.74 -21.30
N ALA A 315 29.13 -15.85 -20.00
CA ALA A 315 30.09 -14.96 -19.36
C ALA A 315 31.45 -15.69 -19.29
N PRO A 316 32.57 -15.04 -19.65
CA PRO A 316 33.87 -15.69 -19.77
C PRO A 316 34.36 -16.19 -18.41
N SER A 317 34.99 -17.37 -18.43
CA SER A 317 35.84 -17.88 -17.35
C SER A 317 36.88 -16.81 -16.96
N ARG A 318 36.59 -16.02 -15.93
CA ARG A 318 37.58 -15.20 -15.23
C ARG A 318 38.04 -16.01 -14.02
N ALA A 319 39.32 -16.37 -14.02
CA ALA A 319 39.89 -17.38 -13.11
C ALA A 319 39.84 -17.03 -11.60
N ASN A 320 39.52 -15.78 -11.21
CA ASN A 320 39.48 -15.36 -9.81
C ASN A 320 38.05 -15.03 -9.34
N PRO A 321 37.57 -15.63 -8.24
CA PRO A 321 36.29 -15.30 -7.63
C PRO A 321 36.31 -13.88 -7.02
N LEU A 322 35.17 -13.19 -7.05
CA LEU A 322 35.02 -11.90 -6.36
C LEU A 322 35.04 -12.10 -4.84
N LEU A 323 34.30 -13.09 -4.34
CA LEU A 323 34.27 -13.47 -2.93
C LEU A 323 34.64 -14.94 -2.80
N ARG A 324 35.54 -15.26 -1.86
CA ARG A 324 35.83 -16.62 -1.42
C ARG A 324 35.68 -16.71 0.08
N VAL A 325 34.80 -17.60 0.53
CA VAL A 325 34.62 -17.95 1.94
C VAL A 325 35.14 -19.38 2.11
N ALA A 326 36.09 -19.58 3.02
CA ALA A 326 36.68 -20.89 3.27
C ALA A 326 36.60 -21.24 4.75
N SER A 327 35.99 -22.39 5.05
CA SER A 327 35.81 -22.96 6.40
C SER A 327 35.43 -21.91 7.44
N LEU A 328 34.40 -21.12 7.18
CA LEU A 328 33.94 -20.09 8.10
C LEU A 328 33.27 -20.71 9.33
N HIS A 329 33.70 -20.26 10.51
CA HIS A 329 33.11 -20.63 11.80
C HIS A 329 32.71 -19.36 12.57
N THR A 330 31.43 -19.23 12.94
CA THR A 330 30.92 -18.10 13.72
C THR A 330 30.03 -18.58 14.86
N TYR A 331 30.48 -18.34 16.09
CA TYR A 331 29.88 -18.88 17.32
C TYR A 331 29.43 -17.78 18.27
N PHE A 332 28.38 -18.05 19.04
CA PHE A 332 27.90 -17.16 20.10
C PHE A 332 28.18 -17.78 21.47
N PHE A 333 28.83 -17.00 22.34
CA PHE A 333 29.30 -17.46 23.64
C PHE A 333 28.37 -16.99 24.76
N SER A 334 27.78 -17.94 25.48
CA SER A 334 27.10 -17.68 26.74
C SER A 334 27.95 -18.19 27.91
N ARG A 335 27.53 -17.96 29.16
CA ARG A 335 28.29 -18.37 30.35
C ARG A 335 28.61 -19.87 30.36
N ASP A 336 27.62 -20.69 30.00
CA ASP A 336 27.71 -22.16 30.12
C ASP A 336 27.57 -22.89 28.77
N THR A 337 27.36 -22.18 27.67
CA THR A 337 27.07 -22.79 26.35
C THR A 337 27.69 -22.02 25.19
N VAL A 338 28.02 -22.74 24.12
CA VAL A 338 28.49 -22.17 22.85
C VAL A 338 27.52 -22.57 21.75
N ALA A 339 26.87 -21.58 21.14
CA ALA A 339 25.98 -21.78 20.01
C ALA A 339 26.77 -21.67 18.70
N ARG A 340 26.85 -22.77 17.94
CA ARG A 340 27.60 -22.85 16.68
C ARG A 340 26.71 -22.53 15.49
N SER A 341 26.44 -21.24 15.28
CA SER A 341 25.48 -20.79 14.27
C SER A 341 25.97 -20.91 12.83
N VAL A 342 27.28 -20.89 12.60
CA VAL A 342 27.93 -21.17 11.31
C VAL A 342 29.12 -22.09 11.56
N GLU A 343 29.16 -23.23 10.88
CA GLU A 343 30.12 -24.30 11.08
C GLU A 343 30.59 -24.84 9.72
N ASP A 344 31.87 -24.65 9.39
CA ASP A 344 32.49 -25.16 8.16
C ASP A 344 31.73 -24.75 6.88
N VAL A 345 31.47 -23.46 6.74
CA VAL A 345 30.84 -22.88 5.55
C VAL A 345 31.89 -22.43 4.55
N SER A 346 31.85 -23.02 3.35
CA SER A 346 32.77 -22.72 2.25
C SER A 346 32.00 -22.52 0.95
N PHE A 347 32.24 -21.42 0.25
CA PHE A 347 31.66 -21.14 -1.08
C PHE A 347 32.41 -20.00 -1.78
N THR A 348 32.10 -19.80 -3.07
CA THR A 348 32.64 -18.70 -3.87
C THR A 348 31.53 -17.96 -4.59
N VAL A 349 31.76 -16.68 -4.89
CA VAL A 349 30.89 -15.85 -5.72
C VAL A 349 31.73 -15.28 -6.86
N MET A 350 31.32 -15.54 -8.08
CA MET A 350 31.97 -15.03 -9.28
C MET A 350 31.52 -13.57 -9.55
N PRO A 351 32.33 -12.77 -10.25
CA PRO A 351 31.94 -11.41 -10.65
C PRO A 351 30.63 -11.43 -11.47
N GLY A 352 29.66 -10.58 -11.09
CA GLY A 352 28.34 -10.50 -11.73
C GLY A 352 27.39 -11.65 -11.42
N GLN A 353 27.80 -12.64 -10.62
CA GLN A 353 26.97 -13.79 -10.27
C GLN A 353 26.00 -13.46 -9.14
N VAL A 354 24.78 -14.01 -9.25
CA VAL A 354 23.78 -14.01 -8.19
C VAL A 354 23.79 -15.37 -7.47
N VAL A 355 24.09 -15.35 -6.18
CA VAL A 355 24.12 -16.53 -5.31
C VAL A 355 22.98 -16.45 -4.29
N GLY A 356 22.09 -17.42 -4.32
CA GLY A 356 21.00 -17.58 -3.36
C GLY A 356 21.43 -18.37 -2.14
N VAL A 357 21.03 -17.97 -0.94
CA VAL A 357 21.24 -18.71 0.31
C VAL A 357 19.88 -19.02 0.90
N VAL A 358 19.54 -20.30 1.01
CA VAL A 358 18.22 -20.79 1.40
C VAL A 358 18.27 -21.74 2.58
N GLY A 359 17.19 -21.81 3.33
CA GLY A 359 17.07 -22.69 4.50
C GLY A 359 16.04 -22.18 5.50
N GLU A 360 15.64 -23.06 6.41
CA GLU A 360 14.71 -22.75 7.52
C GLU A 360 15.25 -21.60 8.40
N SER A 361 14.37 -20.95 9.16
CA SER A 361 14.79 -19.97 10.17
C SER A 361 15.78 -20.60 11.15
N GLY A 362 16.82 -19.87 11.55
CA GLY A 362 17.88 -20.37 12.44
C GLY A 362 18.95 -21.25 11.77
N SER A 363 18.90 -21.49 10.46
CA SER A 363 19.91 -22.28 9.73
C SER A 363 21.29 -21.62 9.57
N GLY A 364 21.46 -20.35 9.98
CA GLY A 364 22.74 -19.63 9.94
C GLY A 364 22.91 -18.65 8.77
N LYS A 365 21.92 -18.50 7.87
CA LYS A 365 22.01 -17.65 6.66
C LYS A 365 22.40 -16.20 6.94
N SER A 366 21.64 -15.52 7.81
CA SER A 366 21.89 -14.13 8.21
C SER A 366 23.22 -13.96 8.93
N VAL A 367 23.62 -14.96 9.74
CA VAL A 367 24.92 -14.97 10.42
C VAL A 367 26.04 -15.06 9.40
N THR A 368 25.94 -15.91 8.37
CA THR A 368 26.92 -15.97 7.27
C THR A 368 27.09 -14.62 6.57
N GLY A 369 25.99 -13.95 6.22
CA GLY A 369 26.03 -12.61 5.61
C GLY A 369 26.70 -11.56 6.50
N ARG A 370 26.32 -11.52 7.79
CA ARG A 370 26.92 -10.61 8.77
C ARG A 370 28.39 -10.92 9.03
N SER A 371 28.81 -12.18 9.04
CA SER A 371 30.21 -12.57 9.20
C SER A 371 31.08 -12.07 8.06
N ILE A 372 30.59 -12.12 6.81
CA ILE A 372 31.30 -11.54 5.65
C ILE A 372 31.53 -10.04 5.83
N MET A 373 30.53 -9.33 6.36
CA MET A 373 30.62 -7.90 6.62
C MET A 373 31.32 -7.55 7.95
N ARG A 374 31.73 -8.55 8.75
CA ARG A 374 32.20 -8.40 10.14
C ARG A 374 31.23 -7.58 11.02
N LEU A 375 29.93 -7.78 10.83
CA LEU A 375 28.83 -7.13 11.58
C LEU A 375 28.18 -8.10 12.57
N ILE A 376 28.98 -8.99 13.17
CA ILE A 376 28.50 -9.92 14.19
C ILE A 376 28.48 -9.18 15.53
N ASP A 377 27.29 -9.10 16.12
CA ASP A 377 27.09 -8.48 17.43
C ASP A 377 27.60 -9.37 18.56
N PHE A 378 28.04 -8.73 19.66
CA PHE A 378 28.33 -9.46 20.91
C PHE A 378 27.08 -10.22 21.39
N PRO A 379 27.19 -11.49 21.85
CA PRO A 379 28.41 -12.24 22.17
C PRO A 379 28.95 -13.13 21.04
N GLY A 380 28.58 -12.86 19.79
CA GLY A 380 29.07 -13.57 18.61
C GLY A 380 30.53 -13.26 18.29
N ARG A 381 31.26 -14.26 17.79
CA ARG A 381 32.64 -14.12 17.29
C ARG A 381 32.85 -15.01 16.08
N ILE A 382 33.62 -14.51 15.12
CA ILE A 382 34.20 -15.33 14.04
C ILE A 382 35.42 -16.01 14.65
N VAL A 383 35.39 -17.34 14.75
CA VAL A 383 36.42 -18.12 15.46
C VAL A 383 37.41 -18.81 14.53
N GLY A 384 37.14 -18.82 13.23
CA GLY A 384 37.99 -19.45 12.24
C GLY A 384 37.46 -19.28 10.82
N GLY A 385 38.32 -19.62 9.86
CA GLY A 385 38.07 -19.50 8.42
C GLY A 385 38.79 -18.32 7.78
N GLU A 386 38.51 -18.12 6.50
CA GLU A 386 39.06 -17.03 5.67
C GLU A 386 37.91 -16.42 4.83
N ILE A 387 37.90 -15.09 4.71
CA ILE A 387 36.93 -14.37 3.87
C ILE A 387 37.69 -13.42 2.95
N ARG A 388 37.93 -13.82 1.70
CA ARG A 388 38.61 -12.98 0.71
C ARG A 388 37.63 -12.27 -0.22
N LEU A 389 37.74 -10.95 -0.33
CA LEU A 389 37.04 -10.13 -1.33
C LEU A 389 38.06 -9.58 -2.34
N GLY A 390 38.17 -10.26 -3.49
CA GLY A 390 39.31 -10.15 -4.41
C GLY A 390 40.59 -10.61 -3.72
N GLU A 391 41.61 -9.77 -3.73
CA GLU A 391 42.91 -10.10 -3.15
C GLU A 391 42.99 -9.90 -1.62
N ARG A 392 42.00 -9.25 -1.00
CA ARG A 392 42.04 -8.87 0.42
C ARG A 392 41.29 -9.88 1.29
N ASP A 393 41.94 -10.40 2.31
CA ASP A 393 41.27 -11.12 3.40
C ASP A 393 40.65 -10.11 4.38
N LEU A 394 39.34 -10.17 4.56
CA LEU A 394 38.56 -9.24 5.37
C LEU A 394 38.78 -9.45 6.88
N LEU A 395 39.16 -10.66 7.30
CA LEU A 395 39.33 -10.99 8.72
C LEU A 395 40.61 -10.39 9.31
N THR A 396 41.61 -10.11 8.48
CA THR A 396 42.91 -9.56 8.90
C THR A 396 42.97 -8.02 8.84
N LEU A 397 41.95 -7.38 8.26
CA LEU A 397 41.90 -5.91 8.16
C LEU A 397 41.71 -5.26 9.54
N ASP A 398 42.33 -4.10 9.72
CA ASP A 398 41.93 -3.18 10.79
C ASP A 398 40.56 -2.54 10.48
N GLU A 399 40.01 -1.81 11.45
CA GLU A 399 38.66 -1.25 11.32
C GLU A 399 38.58 -0.14 10.27
N GLU A 400 39.65 0.63 10.06
CA GLU A 400 39.68 1.70 9.04
C GLU A 400 39.74 1.10 7.63
N ALA A 401 40.57 0.07 7.40
CA ALA A 401 40.57 -0.65 6.13
C ALA A 401 39.25 -1.37 5.87
N MET A 402 38.62 -1.95 6.90
CA MET A 402 37.30 -2.57 6.79
C MET A 402 36.21 -1.52 6.48
N ARG A 403 36.30 -0.31 7.03
CA ARG A 403 35.43 0.81 6.69
C ARG A 403 35.51 1.18 5.21
N GLN A 404 36.68 1.06 4.57
CA GLN A 404 36.82 1.28 3.12
C GLN A 404 36.24 0.12 2.27
N VAL A 405 36.01 -1.05 2.86
CA VAL A 405 35.32 -2.16 2.20
C VAL A 405 33.81 -1.99 2.31
N ARG A 406 33.30 -1.73 3.52
CA ARG A 406 31.87 -1.53 3.77
C ARG A 406 31.35 -0.30 3.03
N GLY A 407 30.18 -0.41 2.42
CA GLY A 407 29.56 0.66 1.63
C GLY A 407 30.19 0.87 0.25
N ARG A 408 31.52 0.78 0.11
CA ARG A 408 32.22 1.07 -1.17
C ARG A 408 32.50 -0.16 -2.03
N ARG A 409 32.92 -1.28 -1.45
CA ARG A 409 33.19 -2.54 -2.17
C ARG A 409 32.13 -3.59 -1.91
N ALA A 410 31.61 -3.64 -0.70
CA ALA A 410 30.52 -4.51 -0.31
C ALA A 410 29.47 -3.72 0.45
N ALA A 411 28.19 -3.92 0.12
CA ALA A 411 27.07 -3.31 0.81
C ALA A 411 26.12 -4.39 1.33
N MET A 412 25.37 -4.06 2.39
CA MET A 412 24.39 -4.97 2.99
C MET A 412 23.01 -4.31 2.99
N ILE A 413 21.99 -5.07 2.61
CA ILE A 413 20.58 -4.73 2.78
C ILE A 413 20.07 -5.61 3.91
N PHE A 414 19.64 -5.01 5.02
CA PHE A 414 19.18 -5.74 6.20
C PHE A 414 17.69 -6.13 6.07
N GLN A 415 17.28 -7.12 6.87
CA GLN A 415 15.94 -7.73 6.88
C GLN A 415 14.81 -6.74 7.20
N ASP A 416 15.06 -5.72 8.03
CA ASP A 416 14.06 -4.69 8.34
C ASP A 416 14.56 -3.29 7.92
N PRO A 417 13.91 -2.63 6.93
CA PRO A 417 14.26 -1.28 6.53
C PRO A 417 14.03 -0.24 7.65
N MET A 418 13.16 -0.49 8.64
CA MET A 418 13.00 0.38 9.81
C MET A 418 14.21 0.33 10.76
N MET A 419 14.91 -0.80 10.82
CA MET A 419 16.17 -0.92 11.55
C MET A 419 17.34 -0.28 10.79
N THR A 420 17.20 -0.08 9.47
CA THR A 420 18.25 0.51 8.62
C THR A 420 18.12 2.03 8.52
N LEU A 421 16.89 2.56 8.46
CA LEU A 421 16.63 3.99 8.32
C LEU A 421 16.41 4.64 9.68
N ASN A 422 17.18 5.70 9.98
CA ASN A 422 16.96 6.50 11.16
C ASN A 422 15.61 7.27 11.04
N PRO A 423 14.61 7.00 11.88
CA PRO A 423 13.24 7.52 11.71
C PRO A 423 13.13 9.03 11.96
N VAL A 424 14.11 9.63 12.66
CA VAL A 424 14.16 11.07 12.97
C VAL A 424 15.03 11.87 12.00
N MET A 425 15.62 11.22 11.01
CA MET A 425 16.41 11.88 9.96
C MET A 425 15.68 11.82 8.62
N ARG A 426 15.80 12.88 7.82
CA ARG A 426 15.27 12.88 6.45
C ARG A 426 16.03 11.89 5.59
N ILE A 427 15.34 11.28 4.62
CA ILE A 427 15.94 10.33 3.67
C ILE A 427 17.16 10.93 2.99
N GLY A 428 17.01 12.13 2.46
CA GLY A 428 18.11 12.80 1.76
C GLY A 428 19.33 13.08 2.62
N ALA A 429 19.16 13.31 3.93
CA ALA A 429 20.28 13.51 4.84
C ALA A 429 21.08 12.21 5.02
N GLN A 430 20.39 11.09 5.24
CA GLN A 430 21.00 9.78 5.41
C GLN A 430 21.70 9.31 4.13
N MET A 431 21.11 9.56 2.96
CA MET A 431 21.74 9.23 1.67
C MET A 431 23.00 10.08 1.41
N VAL A 432 22.96 11.38 1.70
CA VAL A 432 24.13 12.25 1.54
C VAL A 432 25.25 11.87 2.51
N GLU A 433 24.91 11.47 3.74
CA GLU A 433 25.88 10.93 4.71
C GLU A 433 26.55 9.66 4.21
N ALA A 434 25.77 8.70 3.68
CA ALA A 434 26.30 7.47 3.10
C ALA A 434 27.24 7.73 1.92
N ILE A 435 26.96 8.75 1.08
CA ILE A 435 27.87 9.17 0.00
C ILE A 435 29.14 9.80 0.57
N ALA A 436 28.99 10.76 1.49
CA ALA A 436 30.11 11.52 2.05
C ALA A 436 31.09 10.63 2.84
N ALA A 437 30.61 9.52 3.40
CA ALA A 437 31.44 8.54 4.09
C ALA A 437 32.48 7.86 3.19
N HIS A 438 32.25 7.78 1.87
CA HIS A 438 33.08 6.97 0.95
C HIS A 438 33.49 7.69 -0.34
N ARG A 439 32.84 8.80 -0.70
CA ARG A 439 33.11 9.59 -1.90
C ARG A 439 33.38 11.06 -1.54
N LYS A 440 34.34 11.67 -2.24
CA LYS A 440 34.64 13.10 -2.16
C LYS A 440 33.77 13.87 -3.15
N LEU A 441 32.48 14.00 -2.85
CA LEU A 441 31.55 14.83 -3.61
C LEU A 441 31.19 16.07 -2.81
N ASP A 442 31.00 17.19 -3.49
CA ASP A 442 30.43 18.37 -2.86
C ASP A 442 28.95 18.11 -2.51
N ARG A 443 28.38 18.93 -1.61
CA ARG A 443 27.02 18.70 -1.11
C ARG A 443 25.96 18.76 -2.22
N LYS A 444 26.20 19.55 -3.26
CA LYS A 444 25.28 19.72 -4.39
C LYS A 444 25.30 18.48 -5.29
N ALA A 445 26.48 17.95 -5.64
CA ALA A 445 26.61 16.72 -6.41
C ALA A 445 26.13 15.51 -5.62
N ALA A 446 26.41 15.42 -4.32
CA ALA A 446 25.91 14.33 -3.47
C ALA A 446 24.37 14.30 -3.45
N ARG A 447 23.72 15.47 -3.34
CA ARG A 447 22.25 15.57 -3.42
C ARG A 447 21.73 15.12 -4.79
N ALA A 448 22.34 15.58 -5.88
CA ALA A 448 21.92 15.19 -7.24
C ALA A 448 22.06 13.68 -7.46
N HIS A 449 23.18 13.10 -7.01
CA HIS A 449 23.43 11.65 -7.08
C HIS A 449 22.42 10.84 -6.27
N ALA A 450 22.09 11.29 -5.06
CA ALA A 450 21.09 10.64 -4.22
C ALA A 450 19.68 10.67 -4.84
N ILE A 451 19.25 11.82 -5.40
CA ILE A 451 17.96 11.92 -6.08
C ILE A 451 17.92 11.01 -7.32
N ALA A 452 18.98 11.02 -8.13
CA ALA A 452 19.07 10.14 -9.29
C ALA A 452 19.03 8.65 -8.90
N MET A 453 19.58 8.28 -7.75
CA MET A 453 19.47 6.91 -7.24
C MET A 453 18.05 6.57 -6.80
N LEU A 454 17.34 7.48 -6.13
CA LEU A 454 15.93 7.30 -5.76
C LEU A 454 15.04 7.08 -6.99
N GLU A 455 15.27 7.84 -8.08
CA GLU A 455 14.57 7.65 -9.35
C GLU A 455 14.84 6.27 -9.95
N LYS A 456 16.10 5.81 -9.93
CA LYS A 456 16.50 4.50 -10.45
C LYS A 456 15.87 3.32 -9.72
N VAL A 457 15.66 3.45 -8.41
CA VAL A 457 14.94 2.43 -7.61
C VAL A 457 13.41 2.63 -7.63
N GLY A 458 12.90 3.41 -8.58
CA GLY A 458 11.47 3.58 -8.82
C GLY A 458 10.71 4.39 -7.77
N ILE A 459 11.37 5.28 -7.01
CA ILE A 459 10.67 6.23 -6.14
C ILE A 459 10.08 7.36 -6.99
N ALA A 460 8.76 7.38 -7.10
CA ALA A 460 8.03 8.48 -7.74
C ALA A 460 8.26 9.80 -6.98
N ASP A 461 8.44 10.88 -7.75
CA ASP A 461 8.75 12.23 -7.24
C ASP A 461 9.94 12.23 -6.25
N ALA A 462 11.04 11.60 -6.67
CA ALA A 462 12.26 11.44 -5.87
C ALA A 462 12.77 12.74 -5.26
N ALA A 463 12.65 13.87 -5.97
CA ALA A 463 13.05 15.19 -5.48
C ALA A 463 12.24 15.63 -4.25
N ALA A 464 10.93 15.42 -4.25
CA ALA A 464 10.09 15.68 -3.08
C ALA A 464 10.37 14.65 -1.96
N ARG A 465 10.47 13.37 -2.31
CA ARG A 465 10.71 12.28 -1.33
C ARG A 465 12.08 12.34 -0.67
N PHE A 466 13.07 12.99 -1.30
CA PHE A 466 14.36 13.29 -0.69
C PHE A 466 14.21 14.09 0.61
N GLY A 467 13.20 14.97 0.70
CA GLY A 467 12.91 15.77 1.90
C GLY A 467 12.08 15.04 2.96
N ALA A 468 11.57 13.85 2.65
CA ALA A 468 10.68 13.10 3.54
C ALA A 468 11.44 12.39 4.66
N TYR A 469 10.72 12.01 5.71
CA TYR A 469 11.18 11.11 6.76
C TYR A 469 10.75 9.66 6.46
N PRO A 470 11.43 8.64 7.01
CA PRO A 470 11.08 7.23 6.76
C PRO A 470 9.60 6.90 7.06
N HIS A 471 9.02 7.50 8.09
CA HIS A 471 7.63 7.26 8.49
C HIS A 471 6.60 7.86 7.52
N GLU A 472 7.00 8.80 6.66
CA GLU A 472 6.17 9.39 5.60
C GLU A 472 6.16 8.53 4.31
N LEU A 473 6.92 7.43 4.29
CA LEU A 473 7.03 6.50 3.16
C LEU A 473 6.28 5.19 3.43
N SER A 474 5.74 4.58 2.37
CA SER A 474 5.18 3.22 2.43
C SER A 474 6.28 2.19 2.72
N GLY A 475 5.92 0.98 3.16
CA GLY A 475 6.90 -0.09 3.42
C GLY A 475 7.78 -0.40 2.19
N GLY A 476 7.17 -0.52 1.01
CA GLY A 476 7.90 -0.72 -0.24
C GLY A 476 8.81 0.45 -0.61
N MET A 477 8.39 1.71 -0.36
CA MET A 477 9.25 2.88 -0.57
C MET A 477 10.43 2.90 0.40
N ARG A 478 10.24 2.52 1.67
CA ARG A 478 11.35 2.41 2.63
C ARG A 478 12.36 1.34 2.19
N GLN A 479 11.87 0.21 1.70
CA GLN A 479 12.74 -0.84 1.19
C GLN A 479 13.55 -0.36 -0.02
N ARG A 480 12.90 0.31 -0.97
CA ARG A 480 13.57 0.94 -2.13
C ARG A 480 14.64 1.94 -1.70
N VAL A 481 14.37 2.74 -0.66
CA VAL A 481 15.39 3.65 -0.11
C VAL A 481 16.56 2.88 0.50
N ALA A 482 16.32 1.80 1.26
CA ALA A 482 17.39 0.97 1.80
C ALA A 482 18.26 0.35 0.70
N ILE A 483 17.63 -0.14 -0.38
CA ILE A 483 18.30 -0.63 -1.59
C ILE A 483 19.11 0.49 -2.25
N ALA A 484 18.52 1.68 -2.41
CA ALA A 484 19.20 2.84 -2.98
C ALA A 484 20.47 3.17 -2.17
N ILE A 485 20.39 3.21 -0.84
CA ILE A 485 21.54 3.48 0.04
C ILE A 485 22.65 2.47 -0.17
N ALA A 486 22.33 1.17 -0.28
CA ALA A 486 23.32 0.13 -0.56
C ALA A 486 24.01 0.32 -1.92
N LEU A 487 23.30 0.87 -2.91
CA LEU A 487 23.78 1.07 -4.27
C LEU A 487 24.49 2.41 -4.50
N LEU A 488 24.34 3.39 -3.60
CA LEU A 488 24.82 4.76 -3.77
C LEU A 488 26.31 4.83 -4.12
N ASN A 489 27.10 3.96 -3.51
CA ASN A 489 28.55 3.97 -3.67
C ASN A 489 29.07 2.96 -4.69
N GLU A 490 28.17 2.28 -5.42
CA GLU A 490 28.46 1.35 -6.51
C GLU A 490 29.39 0.20 -6.05
N PRO A 491 28.92 -0.65 -5.11
CA PRO A 491 29.70 -1.76 -4.59
C PRO A 491 29.91 -2.86 -5.62
N ASP A 492 30.98 -3.64 -5.46
CA ASP A 492 31.24 -4.86 -6.23
C ASP A 492 30.27 -5.99 -5.82
N LEU A 493 29.90 -6.04 -4.53
CA LEU A 493 29.09 -7.08 -3.91
C LEU A 493 27.94 -6.49 -3.08
N ILE A 494 26.74 -7.04 -3.23
CA ILE A 494 25.60 -6.77 -2.34
C ILE A 494 25.22 -8.05 -1.60
N ILE A 495 24.99 -7.94 -0.29
CA ILE A 495 24.43 -9.01 0.53
C ILE A 495 23.04 -8.56 0.98
N ALA A 496 21.99 -9.21 0.49
CA ALA A 496 20.62 -8.89 0.83
C ALA A 496 20.06 -9.97 1.75
N ASP A 497 19.79 -9.61 3.00
CA ASP A 497 19.29 -10.50 4.05
C ASP A 497 17.79 -10.34 4.18
N GLU A 498 17.02 -11.27 3.59
CA GLU A 498 15.55 -11.25 3.61
C GLU A 498 14.92 -9.90 3.23
N PRO A 499 15.34 -9.27 2.11
CA PRO A 499 15.00 -7.88 1.78
C PRO A 499 13.51 -7.67 1.41
N THR A 500 12.70 -8.72 1.35
CA THR A 500 11.30 -8.64 0.90
C THR A 500 10.29 -9.23 1.89
N THR A 501 10.73 -9.75 3.04
CA THR A 501 9.87 -10.49 3.99
C THR A 501 8.71 -9.65 4.56
N ALA A 502 8.88 -8.33 4.68
CA ALA A 502 7.88 -7.41 5.23
C ALA A 502 6.95 -6.78 4.17
N LEU A 503 6.99 -7.24 2.91
CA LEU A 503 6.27 -6.63 1.79
C LEU A 503 5.16 -7.53 1.25
N ASP A 504 4.17 -6.90 0.63
CA ASP A 504 3.16 -7.60 -0.17
C ASP A 504 3.81 -8.31 -1.37
N VAL A 505 3.28 -9.46 -1.77
CA VAL A 505 3.81 -10.31 -2.85
C VAL A 505 3.98 -9.54 -4.16
N THR A 506 3.06 -8.61 -4.47
CA THR A 506 3.12 -7.79 -5.68
C THR A 506 4.30 -6.81 -5.65
N ILE A 507 4.49 -6.15 -4.51
CA ILE A 507 5.59 -5.20 -4.31
C ILE A 507 6.94 -5.93 -4.26
N GLN A 508 6.97 -7.10 -3.66
CA GLN A 508 8.14 -7.97 -3.64
C GLN A 508 8.58 -8.33 -5.06
N ALA A 509 7.68 -8.80 -5.92
CA ALA A 509 8.00 -9.12 -7.31
C ALA A 509 8.55 -7.92 -8.07
N GLN A 510 7.95 -6.74 -7.88
CA GLN A 510 8.42 -5.51 -8.51
C GLN A 510 9.85 -5.14 -8.07
N ILE A 511 10.12 -5.19 -6.76
CA ILE A 511 11.46 -4.88 -6.22
C ILE A 511 12.51 -5.87 -6.71
N ILE A 512 12.18 -7.16 -6.79
CA ILE A 512 13.10 -8.18 -7.30
C ILE A 512 13.48 -7.88 -8.76
N ALA A 513 12.50 -7.60 -9.63
CA ALA A 513 12.76 -7.29 -11.03
C ALA A 513 13.66 -6.06 -11.21
N GLU A 514 13.41 -5.01 -10.44
CA GLU A 514 14.22 -3.78 -10.49
C GLU A 514 15.65 -4.01 -9.97
N ILE A 515 15.81 -4.79 -8.90
CA ILE A 515 17.14 -5.15 -8.38
C ILE A 515 17.91 -5.96 -9.43
N GLN A 516 17.27 -6.93 -10.09
CA GLN A 516 17.89 -7.73 -11.15
C GLN A 516 18.41 -6.85 -12.29
N GLU A 517 17.57 -5.95 -12.80
CA GLU A 517 17.95 -5.04 -13.88
C GLU A 517 19.12 -4.14 -13.48
N LEU A 518 19.08 -3.62 -12.26
CA LEU A 518 20.10 -2.69 -11.76
C LEU A 518 21.44 -3.39 -11.49
N ILE A 519 21.41 -4.63 -11.01
CA ILE A 519 22.60 -5.46 -10.81
C ILE A 519 23.20 -5.87 -12.16
N ALA A 520 22.38 -6.36 -13.09
CA ALA A 520 22.82 -6.81 -14.40
C ALA A 520 23.46 -5.67 -15.21
N SER A 521 22.84 -4.48 -15.20
CA SER A 521 23.37 -3.31 -15.92
C SER A 521 24.70 -2.79 -15.37
N ARG A 522 25.04 -3.10 -14.12
CA ARG A 522 26.26 -2.63 -13.44
C ARG A 522 27.31 -3.71 -13.20
N GLY A 523 26.99 -4.97 -13.50
CA GLY A 523 27.88 -6.11 -13.25
C GLY A 523 28.17 -6.35 -11.76
N ILE A 524 27.23 -6.00 -10.89
CA ILE A 524 27.35 -6.20 -9.43
C ILE A 524 27.12 -7.69 -9.12
N SER A 525 27.84 -8.27 -8.17
CA SER A 525 27.51 -9.60 -7.64
C SER A 525 26.52 -9.48 -6.48
N LEU A 526 25.65 -10.48 -6.32
CA LEU A 526 24.61 -10.47 -5.28
C LEU A 526 24.59 -11.78 -4.51
N ILE A 527 24.59 -11.68 -3.18
CA ILE A 527 24.19 -12.76 -2.29
C ILE A 527 22.78 -12.47 -1.80
N TRP A 528 21.81 -13.28 -2.20
CA TRP A 528 20.42 -13.15 -1.79
C TRP A 528 20.07 -14.21 -0.76
N ILE A 529 19.87 -13.80 0.49
CA ILE A 529 19.45 -14.68 1.58
C ILE A 529 17.93 -14.64 1.69
N SER A 530 17.30 -15.80 1.64
CA SER A 530 15.85 -15.95 1.76
C SER A 530 15.49 -17.27 2.45
N HIS A 531 14.31 -17.35 3.05
CA HIS A 531 13.73 -18.64 3.42
C HIS A 531 12.81 -19.20 2.31
N ASP A 532 12.46 -18.38 1.32
CA ASP A 532 11.64 -18.76 0.17
C ASP A 532 12.50 -19.23 -1.01
N LEU A 533 12.40 -20.52 -1.32
CA LEU A 533 13.13 -21.16 -2.40
C LEU A 533 12.57 -20.80 -3.80
N ALA A 534 11.29 -20.41 -3.90
CA ALA A 534 10.70 -19.98 -5.17
C ALA A 534 11.29 -18.63 -5.61
N VAL A 535 11.42 -17.69 -4.67
CA VAL A 535 12.08 -16.40 -4.90
C VAL A 535 13.52 -16.58 -5.34
N VAL A 536 14.26 -17.45 -4.64
CA VAL A 536 15.66 -17.74 -4.99
C VAL A 536 15.76 -18.45 -6.34
N GLY A 537 14.82 -19.35 -6.64
CA GLY A 537 14.75 -20.06 -7.90
C GLY A 537 14.56 -19.16 -9.12
N ALA A 538 13.81 -18.06 -8.95
CA ALA A 538 13.60 -17.07 -10.00
C ALA A 538 14.77 -16.07 -10.16
N LEU A 539 15.66 -15.98 -9.17
CA LEU A 539 16.64 -14.91 -9.06
C LEU A 539 18.10 -15.36 -9.22
N ALA A 540 18.48 -16.49 -8.63
CA ALA A 540 19.88 -16.84 -8.47
C ALA A 540 20.42 -17.71 -9.61
N ASP A 541 21.68 -17.54 -9.96
CA ASP A 541 22.43 -18.44 -10.85
C ASP A 541 22.85 -19.72 -10.12
N HIS A 542 23.15 -19.57 -8.83
CA HIS A 542 23.68 -20.62 -7.97
C HIS A 542 23.01 -20.56 -6.59
N VAL A 543 22.73 -21.71 -5.97
CA VAL A 543 22.08 -21.78 -4.66
C VAL A 543 22.96 -22.50 -3.65
N LEU A 544 22.94 -22.02 -2.41
CA LEU A 544 23.52 -22.63 -1.22
C LEU A 544 22.36 -22.97 -0.27
N VAL A 545 22.11 -24.26 -0.08
CA VAL A 545 21.12 -24.76 0.88
C VAL A 545 21.81 -24.94 2.23
N MET A 546 21.36 -24.19 3.23
CA MET A 546 21.89 -24.22 4.59
C MET A 546 20.94 -24.92 5.55
N TYR A 547 21.51 -25.73 6.45
CA TYR A 547 20.80 -26.35 7.55
C TYR A 547 21.68 -26.40 8.80
N ALA A 548 21.16 -25.95 9.94
CA ALA A 548 21.83 -25.96 11.24
C ALA A 548 23.31 -25.49 11.19
N GLY A 549 23.55 -24.36 10.52
CA GLY A 549 24.86 -23.72 10.42
C GLY A 549 25.80 -24.27 9.34
N ARG A 550 25.39 -25.28 8.57
CA ARG A 550 26.21 -25.91 7.51
C ARG A 550 25.58 -25.77 6.14
N ILE A 551 26.41 -25.67 5.10
CA ILE A 551 25.96 -25.91 3.72
C ILE A 551 25.76 -27.43 3.56
N VAL A 552 24.54 -27.82 3.19
CA VAL A 552 24.16 -29.22 2.95
C VAL A 552 24.08 -29.57 1.46
N GLU A 553 23.82 -28.58 0.61
CA GLU A 553 23.83 -28.72 -0.83
C GLU A 553 24.15 -27.37 -1.48
N ALA A 554 24.93 -27.39 -2.57
CA ALA A 554 25.31 -26.21 -3.31
C ALA A 554 25.47 -26.54 -4.80
N GLY A 555 25.10 -25.62 -5.69
CA GLY A 555 25.17 -25.84 -7.13
C GLY A 555 24.36 -24.86 -7.96
N PRO A 556 24.35 -25.01 -9.30
CA PRO A 556 23.48 -24.23 -10.18
C PRO A 556 22.02 -24.38 -9.79
N THR A 557 21.28 -23.27 -9.79
CA THR A 557 19.89 -23.20 -9.30
C THR A 557 18.98 -24.20 -9.98
N ALA A 558 19.03 -24.26 -11.32
CA ALA A 558 18.22 -25.20 -12.10
C ALA A 558 18.46 -26.67 -11.68
N ALA A 559 19.74 -27.04 -11.51
CA ALA A 559 20.10 -28.41 -11.15
C ALA A 559 19.66 -28.80 -9.74
N ILE A 560 19.66 -27.85 -8.79
CA ILE A 560 19.15 -28.07 -7.42
C ILE A 560 17.63 -28.21 -7.41
N ILE A 561 16.91 -27.38 -8.17
CA ILE A 561 15.44 -27.38 -8.19
C ILE A 561 14.88 -28.62 -8.91
N GLU A 562 15.51 -29.01 -10.01
CA GLU A 562 15.10 -30.15 -10.83
C GLU A 562 15.51 -31.49 -10.21
N ARG A 563 16.75 -31.58 -9.71
CA ARG A 563 17.31 -32.82 -9.19
C ARG A 563 18.07 -32.57 -7.86
N PRO A 564 17.35 -32.31 -6.77
CA PRO A 564 17.95 -32.14 -5.45
C PRO A 564 18.66 -33.43 -5.02
N LEU A 565 19.85 -33.30 -4.47
CA LEU A 565 20.67 -34.43 -4.01
C LEU A 565 20.50 -34.69 -2.51
N HIS A 566 20.30 -33.66 -1.70
CA HIS A 566 20.18 -33.78 -0.25
C HIS A 566 18.70 -33.97 0.16
N PRO A 567 18.37 -34.93 1.04
CA PRO A 567 16.98 -35.17 1.47
C PRO A 567 16.28 -33.96 2.08
N TYR A 568 17.03 -33.07 2.75
CA TYR A 568 16.52 -31.78 3.22
C TYR A 568 16.07 -30.86 2.07
N THR A 569 16.86 -30.76 1.00
CA THR A 569 16.52 -29.93 -0.16
C THR A 569 15.29 -30.46 -0.87
N GLU A 570 15.21 -31.79 -1.01
CA GLU A 570 14.03 -32.49 -1.52
C GLU A 570 12.78 -32.19 -0.67
N ALA A 571 12.93 -32.24 0.66
CA ALA A 571 11.86 -31.93 1.60
C ALA A 571 11.44 -30.44 1.54
N LEU A 572 12.39 -29.50 1.44
CA LEU A 572 12.11 -28.07 1.27
C LEU A 572 11.29 -27.80 0.00
N LEU A 573 11.71 -28.39 -1.13
CA LEU A 573 10.99 -28.27 -2.38
C LEU A 573 9.60 -28.88 -2.31
N ALA A 574 9.43 -30.01 -1.61
CA ALA A 574 8.13 -30.66 -1.42
C ALA A 574 7.15 -29.83 -0.58
N CYS A 575 7.64 -28.87 0.21
CA CYS A 575 6.80 -27.93 0.97
C CYS A 575 6.26 -26.76 0.13
N LEU A 576 6.72 -26.58 -1.12
CA LEU A 576 6.27 -25.46 -1.95
C LEU A 576 4.80 -25.63 -2.39
N PRO A 577 3.94 -24.60 -2.24
CA PRO A 577 2.53 -24.68 -2.62
C PRO A 577 2.29 -25.08 -4.09
N GLU A 578 3.16 -24.65 -5.00
CA GLU A 578 3.09 -24.95 -6.43
C GLU A 578 3.29 -26.45 -6.73
N ARG A 579 3.98 -27.17 -5.85
CA ARG A 579 4.18 -28.63 -5.93
C ARG A 579 3.12 -29.42 -5.17
N ALA A 580 2.20 -28.75 -4.48
CA ALA A 580 1.10 -29.40 -3.79
C ALA A 580 -0.07 -29.68 -4.76
N ALA A 581 -0.70 -30.84 -4.62
CA ALA A 581 -1.95 -31.11 -5.33
C ALA A 581 -3.06 -30.15 -4.85
N ARG A 582 -3.94 -29.71 -5.76
CA ARG A 582 -5.08 -28.85 -5.39
C ARG A 582 -5.92 -29.53 -4.30
N ASN A 583 -6.23 -28.79 -3.23
CA ASN A 583 -6.97 -29.25 -2.04
C ASN A 583 -6.28 -30.33 -1.18
N ALA A 584 -4.99 -30.61 -1.39
CA ALA A 584 -4.22 -31.43 -0.48
C ALA A 584 -3.57 -30.58 0.63
N PRO A 585 -3.40 -31.13 1.85
CA PRO A 585 -2.61 -30.46 2.87
C PRO A 585 -1.16 -30.28 2.40
N LEU A 586 -0.58 -29.11 2.68
CA LEU A 586 0.82 -28.84 2.38
C LEU A 586 1.71 -29.81 3.18
N ARG A 587 2.71 -30.39 2.51
CA ARG A 587 3.71 -31.21 3.18
C ARG A 587 4.51 -30.33 4.13
N GLN A 588 4.85 -30.88 5.30
CA GLN A 588 5.70 -30.24 6.29
C GLN A 588 6.87 -31.15 6.61
N ILE A 589 8.04 -30.56 6.87
CA ILE A 589 9.21 -31.31 7.30
C ILE A 589 9.07 -31.60 8.80
N SER A 590 8.75 -32.85 9.15
CA SER A 590 8.55 -33.30 10.53
C SER A 590 9.75 -33.01 11.45
N GLY A 591 9.46 -32.84 12.75
CA GLY A 591 10.46 -32.60 13.79
C GLY A 591 10.96 -31.15 13.83
N THR A 592 11.92 -30.88 14.73
CA THR A 592 12.50 -29.55 14.94
C THR A 592 13.98 -29.54 14.56
N MET A 593 14.47 -28.38 14.11
CA MET A 593 15.91 -28.20 13.85
C MET A 593 16.69 -28.36 15.17
N PRO A 594 17.84 -29.08 15.17
CA PRO A 594 18.68 -29.15 16.35
C PRO A 594 19.16 -27.74 16.73
N PRO A 595 19.17 -27.40 18.03
CA PRO A 595 19.63 -26.09 18.46
C PRO A 595 21.14 -25.96 18.17
N PRO A 596 21.65 -24.75 17.86
CA PRO A 596 23.07 -24.52 17.59
C PRO A 596 24.00 -24.89 18.77
N THR A 597 23.47 -25.04 19.98
CA THR A 597 24.21 -25.45 21.18
C THR A 597 24.38 -26.97 21.31
N ALA A 598 23.62 -27.77 20.55
CA ALA A 598 23.62 -29.22 20.61
C ALA A 598 23.53 -29.84 19.21
N LEU A 599 24.49 -29.47 18.34
CA LEU A 599 24.60 -30.08 17.01
C LEU A 599 25.10 -31.53 17.13
N PRO A 600 24.54 -32.49 16.35
CA PRO A 600 25.03 -33.85 16.33
C PRO A 600 26.43 -33.94 15.72
N ALA A 601 27.20 -34.96 16.11
CA ALA A 601 28.56 -35.18 15.59
C ALA A 601 28.58 -35.49 14.08
N GLY A 602 27.57 -36.21 13.59
CA GLY A 602 27.45 -36.62 12.19
C GLY A 602 26.65 -35.67 11.29
N CYS A 603 25.71 -36.24 10.55
CA CYS A 603 24.78 -35.49 9.70
C CYS A 603 23.81 -34.66 10.57
N VAL A 604 23.82 -33.34 10.36
CA VAL A 604 22.96 -32.40 11.09
C VAL A 604 21.46 -32.64 10.85
N PHE A 605 21.09 -33.24 9.72
CA PHE A 605 19.70 -33.54 9.36
C PHE A 605 19.26 -34.97 9.75
N GLN A 606 20.13 -35.78 10.35
CA GLN A 606 19.86 -37.21 10.60
C GLN A 606 18.53 -37.47 11.32
N ALA A 607 18.20 -36.70 12.35
CA ALA A 607 16.99 -36.89 13.16
C ALA A 607 15.67 -36.66 12.39
N ARG A 608 15.71 -35.98 11.25
CA ARG A 608 14.54 -35.64 10.40
C ARG A 608 14.62 -36.30 9.02
N CYS A 609 15.70 -37.02 8.73
CA CYS A 609 15.96 -37.57 7.42
C CYS A 609 15.23 -38.91 7.22
N PRO A 610 14.38 -39.08 6.20
CA PRO A 610 13.75 -40.36 5.90
C PRO A 610 14.74 -41.43 5.41
N LYS A 611 15.94 -41.02 4.98
CA LYS A 611 17.05 -41.91 4.55
C LYS A 611 18.10 -42.12 5.65
N ALA A 612 17.78 -41.81 6.92
CA ALA A 612 18.75 -41.91 8.00
C ALA A 612 19.23 -43.36 8.22
N THR A 613 20.54 -43.58 8.16
CA THR A 613 21.20 -44.85 8.47
C THR A 613 22.18 -44.68 9.64
N ALA A 614 22.66 -45.78 10.22
CA ALA A 614 23.65 -45.72 11.30
C ALA A 614 24.95 -44.98 10.90
N GLN A 615 25.34 -45.08 9.61
CA GLN A 615 26.51 -44.39 9.05
C GLN A 615 26.37 -42.86 9.07
N CYS A 616 25.14 -42.33 9.11
CA CYS A 616 24.89 -40.89 9.21
C CYS A 616 25.35 -40.29 10.56
N GLY A 617 25.65 -41.12 11.56
CA GLY A 617 26.21 -40.68 12.85
C GLY A 617 27.66 -40.20 12.78
N ALA A 618 28.39 -40.53 11.71
CA ALA A 618 29.75 -40.05 11.47
C ALA A 618 29.77 -38.70 10.74
N PRO A 619 30.82 -37.87 10.90
CA PRO A 619 30.95 -36.60 10.19
C PRO A 619 30.86 -36.76 8.67
N VAL A 620 30.00 -35.96 8.04
CA VAL A 620 29.83 -35.95 6.58
C VAL A 620 30.45 -34.67 6.02
N ALA A 621 31.43 -34.83 5.12
CA ALA A 621 32.07 -33.71 4.43
C ALA A 621 31.20 -33.23 3.26
N LEU A 622 31.34 -31.93 2.93
CA LEU A 622 30.77 -31.38 1.70
C LEU A 622 31.65 -31.84 0.52
N ARG A 623 31.12 -32.71 -0.35
CA ARG A 623 31.85 -33.29 -1.48
C ARG A 623 31.29 -32.85 -2.82
N ALA A 624 32.16 -32.71 -3.82
CA ALA A 624 31.74 -32.48 -5.20
C ALA A 624 31.13 -33.76 -5.80
N VAL A 625 30.08 -33.60 -6.62
CA VAL A 625 29.38 -34.74 -7.26
C VAL A 625 29.62 -34.78 -8.77
N ASP A 626 29.52 -33.64 -9.45
CA ASP A 626 29.63 -33.53 -10.92
C ASP A 626 30.35 -32.25 -11.36
N GLY A 627 31.32 -31.80 -10.57
CA GLY A 627 32.18 -30.63 -10.85
C GLY A 627 31.56 -29.28 -10.49
N ASN A 628 30.24 -29.13 -10.64
CA ASN A 628 29.51 -27.89 -10.30
C ASN A 628 28.54 -28.02 -9.13
N ARG A 629 28.23 -29.23 -8.66
CA ARG A 629 27.41 -29.44 -7.45
C ARG A 629 28.21 -30.03 -6.32
N GLN A 630 27.88 -29.61 -5.11
CA GLN A 630 28.41 -30.11 -3.86
C GLN A 630 27.28 -30.55 -2.94
N VAL A 631 27.48 -31.62 -2.20
CA VAL A 631 26.48 -32.16 -1.27
C VAL A 631 27.13 -32.73 -0.03
N ARG A 632 26.51 -32.52 1.13
CA ARG A 632 26.91 -33.07 2.43
C ARG A 632 26.01 -34.26 2.78
N CYS A 633 26.01 -35.28 1.94
CA CYS A 633 25.18 -36.49 2.12
C CYS A 633 25.89 -37.76 1.62
N ILE A 634 25.75 -38.84 2.37
CA ILE A 634 26.20 -40.18 1.94
C ILE A 634 25.22 -40.83 0.96
N HIS A 635 23.92 -40.55 1.10
CA HIS A 635 22.81 -41.04 0.24
C HIS A 635 22.43 -40.05 -0.88
N ALA A 636 23.42 -39.33 -1.42
CA ALA A 636 23.17 -38.24 -2.37
C ALA A 636 22.55 -38.75 -3.67
N GLY A 637 21.38 -38.22 -4.03
CA GLY A 637 20.69 -38.55 -5.30
C GLY A 637 19.97 -39.91 -5.33
N GLU A 638 19.97 -40.66 -4.23
CA GLU A 638 19.11 -41.84 -4.07
C GLU A 638 17.65 -41.37 -3.90
N PRO A 639 16.64 -42.07 -4.45
CA PRO A 639 15.22 -41.67 -4.28
C PRO A 639 14.77 -41.79 -2.82
N THR A 640 13.93 -40.86 -2.33
CA THR A 640 13.25 -41.03 -1.03
C THR A 640 12.24 -42.17 -1.09
N PRO A 641 12.19 -43.03 -0.04
CA PRO A 641 11.17 -44.08 0.07
C PRO A 641 9.76 -43.51 0.25
#